data_AF-A0A0E0EXG8-F1
#
_entry.id   AF-A0A0E0EXG8-F1
#
_cell.length_a   1.000
_cell.length_b   1.000
_cell.length_c   1.000
_cell.angle_alpha   90.00
_cell.angle_beta   90.00
_cell.angle_gamma   90.00
#
_symmetry.space_group_name_H-M   'P 1'
#
loop_
_entity.id
_entity.type
_entity.pdbx_description
1 polymer ?
#
loop_
_entity_poly.entity_id
_entity_poly.type
_entity_poly.pdbx_seq_one_letter_code
_entity_poly.pdbx_strand_id
1 'polypeptide(L)'
;MPPPPPPPPSRLLALLSARRPPLPLRRLLQIHAHLLAAGLLQDFSSRLAAAYALSTSTTTDARTSPPSPLRHALALLSPLPASAYNAAIRALSLLDDGDRHGHGVVRRCLPLYRALLRSGTARPDHLTFPFLLKACARLRERGYGDAALAHVLRLGLDSDVFVVNAATHFLSIRGPMEDARRLFDRSPVRDLVSWNTLIGGYVRRGNPAEALELFWRMVAEDAAMRPDEVTMIAAVSGCGQMRDLELGRCLHGFVESNGVRCTVRLMNALMDMYIKCGSLEMAKSVFERIEHRTVVSWTTMIVGFAKFGLMDDARRVFDEMPERDVFPWNALMTGYVQCKQCKEALSLFHEMQEASVVPDEITMVNLLTACSQLGALEMGMWVHRYIEKHRLVFSVALGTSLIDMYAKCGNIEKAIHIFKEIPEKNALTWTAMICGLANHGHANEAIEHFRTMIELGQKPDEITFIGVLSACCHAGLVKEGREFFSLMETKYHLERKMKHYSCMIDLLGRAGHLDEAEQLVNTMPMEPDAVVWGAIFFACRMQGNISLGERAAMKLVEIDPSDSGIYVLLANMYAEANMRKKADKVRAMMRHLGVEKVPGCSCIELNGVVHEFIVKDKSHTDSHAIYDCLHEITLQIKHTADLLSISAAVCLFLLCDGSLAQQLLGQSTSQWQSSRRGSPRGCRFDRLQAFEPIRSVRSQAGTTEFFDVSNELFQCTGVSVVRRVIEPRGLLLPHYTNGASLVYIIQGRGITGPTFPGCPETYQQQFQQSGQAQLTESQSQSHKFKDEHQKIHRFRQGDVIALPAGVAHWCYNDGEVPVVAIYVTDINNSANQLDPRQRDFLLAGNKRDPQAYRREVEERSQNIFSGFSTELLSEAFGISNQVARQLQCQNDQRGEIVRVERGLSLLQPYASLQEQEQGQVQSREHYQEGGYQQSQYGSGCPNGLDETFCTMRVRQNIDNPNRADAYNPRAGRVTNLNSQNFPILNLVQMSAVKVNLYQNALLSPFWNINAHSIVYITQGRAQVQVVNNNGKTVFNGELRRGQLLIVPQHYVVVKKAQREGCAYIAFKTNPNSMVSHIAGKSSIFRALPTDVLANAYRISREEAQRLKHNRGDEFGAFTPLQYKSYQDVYNVAESS
;
A
#
# COMPACT_ATOMS: atom_id res chain seq x y z
N MET A 1 -57.44 31.30 45.90
CA MET A 1 -56.43 32.37 45.79
C MET A 1 -56.66 33.11 44.49
N PRO A 2 -56.65 34.46 44.46
CA PRO A 2 -56.57 35.19 43.21
C PRO A 2 -55.23 34.88 42.52
N PRO A 3 -55.15 34.93 41.18
CA PRO A 3 -53.89 34.74 40.47
C PRO A 3 -52.87 35.81 40.93
N PRO A 4 -51.57 35.46 41.03
CA PRO A 4 -50.55 36.40 41.46
C PRO A 4 -50.52 37.62 40.52
N PRO A 5 -50.21 38.83 41.05
CA PRO A 5 -50.13 40.03 40.24
C PRO A 5 -49.09 39.88 39.13
N PRO A 6 -49.29 40.54 37.97
CA PRO A 6 -48.42 40.38 36.82
C PRO A 6 -46.97 40.72 37.19
N PRO A 7 -45.98 39.92 36.74
CA PRO A 7 -44.58 40.28 36.93
C PRO A 7 -44.31 41.64 36.26
N PRO A 8 -43.50 42.51 36.88
CA PRO A 8 -43.24 43.83 36.31
C PRO A 8 -42.68 43.70 34.89
N PRO A 9 -43.01 44.62 33.97
CA PRO A 9 -42.56 44.59 32.57
C PRO A 9 -41.05 44.35 32.43
N SER A 10 -40.26 44.87 33.38
CA SER A 10 -38.81 44.66 33.48
C SER A 10 -38.38 43.18 33.61
N ARG A 11 -39.14 42.34 34.33
CA ARG A 11 -38.86 40.89 34.45
C ARG A 11 -39.23 40.12 33.18
N LEU A 12 -40.33 40.48 32.52
CA LEU A 12 -40.72 39.91 31.21
C LEU A 12 -39.71 40.30 30.11
N LEU A 13 -39.24 41.55 30.11
CA LEU A 13 -38.18 42.04 29.22
C LEU A 13 -36.86 41.31 29.44
N ALA A 14 -36.50 40.98 30.68
CA ALA A 14 -35.29 40.22 31.01
C ALA A 14 -35.39 38.75 30.55
N LEU A 15 -36.57 38.12 30.67
CA LEU A 15 -36.81 36.72 30.26
C LEU A 15 -36.78 36.52 28.74
N LEU A 16 -37.24 37.50 27.96
CA LEU A 16 -37.26 37.46 26.49
C LEU A 16 -36.00 38.05 25.84
N SER A 17 -34.94 38.29 26.61
CA SER A 17 -33.68 38.85 26.09
C SER A 17 -32.80 37.78 25.43
N ALA A 18 -32.23 38.12 24.26
CA ALA A 18 -31.47 37.21 23.38
C ALA A 18 -30.12 36.71 23.92
N ARG A 19 -29.80 36.93 25.21
CA ARG A 19 -28.50 36.59 25.84
C ARG A 19 -28.56 35.34 26.74
N ARG A 20 -29.64 34.55 26.70
CA ARG A 20 -29.83 33.33 27.53
C ARG A 20 -30.10 32.09 26.67
N PRO A 21 -29.87 30.87 27.18
CA PRO A 21 -30.20 29.63 26.47
C PRO A 21 -31.69 29.59 26.08
N PRO A 22 -32.05 28.91 24.98
CA PRO A 22 -33.41 28.90 24.46
C PRO A 22 -34.41 28.45 25.52
N LEU A 23 -35.47 29.24 25.72
CA LEU A 23 -36.53 28.91 26.66
C LEU A 23 -37.32 27.68 26.17
N PRO A 24 -37.64 26.70 27.04
CA PRO A 24 -38.44 25.55 26.64
C PRO A 24 -39.85 25.99 26.20
N LEU A 25 -40.39 25.34 25.16
CA LEU A 25 -41.66 25.69 24.51
C LEU A 25 -42.83 25.90 25.49
N ARG A 26 -42.90 25.07 26.55
CA ARG A 26 -43.93 25.18 27.60
C ARG A 26 -43.89 26.52 28.33
N ARG A 27 -42.71 27.08 28.61
CA ARG A 27 -42.57 28.39 29.25
C ARG A 27 -42.90 29.53 28.28
N LEU A 28 -42.56 29.40 27.01
CA LEU A 28 -42.94 30.39 25.98
C LEU A 28 -44.45 30.47 25.80
N LEU A 29 -45.15 29.33 25.77
CA LEU A 29 -46.62 29.29 25.73
C LEU A 29 -47.27 29.90 26.98
N GLN A 30 -46.68 29.69 28.16
CA GLN A 30 -47.14 30.36 29.40
C GLN A 30 -46.97 31.88 29.34
N ILE A 31 -45.80 32.35 28.87
CA ILE A 31 -45.53 33.79 28.69
C ILE A 31 -46.47 34.39 27.64
N HIS A 32 -46.72 33.70 26.53
CA HIS A 32 -47.67 34.12 25.50
C HIS A 32 -49.09 34.24 26.09
N ALA A 33 -49.59 33.21 26.80
CA ALA A 33 -50.90 33.26 27.44
C ALA A 33 -51.03 34.40 28.46
N HIS A 34 -49.96 34.69 29.21
CA HIS A 34 -49.93 35.82 30.16
C HIS A 34 -49.93 37.18 29.46
N LEU A 35 -49.15 37.34 28.39
CA LEU A 35 -49.13 38.58 27.59
C LEU A 35 -50.48 38.84 26.91
N LEU A 36 -51.17 37.78 26.48
CA LEU A 36 -52.51 37.84 25.90
C LEU A 36 -53.56 38.23 26.95
N ALA A 37 -53.52 37.62 28.14
CA ALA A 37 -54.41 37.99 29.25
C ALA A 37 -54.18 39.41 29.79
N ALA A 38 -52.94 39.93 29.66
CA ALA A 38 -52.57 41.27 30.09
C ALA A 38 -52.74 42.36 28.99
N GLY A 39 -53.13 41.98 27.76
CA GLY A 39 -53.26 42.93 26.64
C GLY A 39 -51.94 43.49 26.08
N LEU A 40 -50.78 42.95 26.49
CA LEU A 40 -49.44 43.44 26.14
C LEU A 40 -48.82 42.72 24.93
N LEU A 41 -49.61 41.95 24.18
CA LEU A 41 -49.11 41.08 23.12
C LEU A 41 -48.47 41.86 21.96
N GLN A 42 -49.02 43.01 21.59
CA GLN A 42 -48.48 43.82 20.48
C GLN A 42 -47.11 44.41 20.82
N ASP A 43 -46.93 44.92 22.05
CA ASP A 43 -45.69 45.55 22.52
C ASP A 43 -44.50 44.58 22.58
N PHE A 44 -44.77 43.28 22.78
CA PHE A 44 -43.75 42.24 22.94
C PHE A 44 -43.65 41.27 21.76
N SER A 45 -44.47 41.47 20.71
CA SER A 45 -44.59 40.59 19.54
C SER A 45 -43.24 40.27 18.85
N SER A 46 -42.36 41.26 18.71
CA SER A 46 -41.05 41.10 18.05
C SER A 46 -40.05 40.27 18.85
N ARG A 47 -40.00 40.45 20.18
CA ARG A 47 -39.13 39.69 21.09
C ARG A 47 -39.66 38.29 21.31
N LEU A 48 -40.98 38.13 21.37
CA LEU A 48 -41.64 36.84 21.47
C LEU A 48 -41.40 36.01 20.19
N ALA A 49 -41.51 36.62 19.01
CA ALA A 49 -41.19 35.96 17.73
C ALA A 49 -39.72 35.52 17.66
N ALA A 50 -38.78 36.36 18.10
CA ALA A 50 -37.36 35.99 18.20
C ALA A 50 -37.14 34.82 19.18
N ALA A 51 -37.78 34.84 20.36
CA ALA A 51 -37.65 33.77 21.36
C ALA A 51 -38.24 32.43 20.88
N TYR A 52 -39.38 32.44 20.18
CA TYR A 52 -39.93 31.24 19.56
C TYR A 52 -39.00 30.67 18.48
N ALA A 53 -38.42 31.53 17.63
CA ALA A 53 -37.46 31.11 16.60
C ALA A 53 -36.19 30.46 17.19
N LEU A 54 -35.70 30.96 18.34
CA LEU A 54 -34.55 30.39 19.04
C LEU A 54 -34.87 29.06 19.76
N SER A 55 -36.12 28.85 20.22
CA SER A 55 -36.54 27.66 20.99
C SER A 55 -36.73 26.38 20.18
N THR A 56 -36.94 26.49 18.86
CA THR A 56 -37.16 25.35 17.96
C THR A 56 -35.88 24.68 17.47
N SER A 57 -34.72 25.04 18.04
CA SER A 57 -33.38 24.57 17.64
C SER A 57 -33.05 23.13 18.08
N THR A 58 -33.84 22.50 18.96
CA THR A 58 -33.50 21.21 19.57
C THR A 58 -34.11 19.97 18.90
N THR A 59 -34.93 20.11 17.83
CA THR A 59 -35.59 18.95 17.17
C THR A 59 -35.04 18.70 15.76
N THR A 60 -34.43 17.53 15.58
CA THR A 60 -33.61 17.07 14.46
C THR A 60 -34.38 16.45 13.28
N ASP A 61 -35.50 17.03 12.85
CA ASP A 61 -36.22 16.53 11.65
C ASP A 61 -36.27 17.58 10.53
N ALA A 62 -35.59 17.26 9.42
CA ALA A 62 -35.01 18.25 8.51
C ALA A 62 -35.59 18.30 7.08
N ARG A 63 -36.79 17.76 6.80
CA ARG A 63 -37.21 17.59 5.38
C ARG A 63 -38.40 18.38 4.87
N THR A 64 -39.37 18.86 5.65
CA THR A 64 -40.46 19.66 5.05
C THR A 64 -41.19 20.51 6.09
N SER A 65 -41.34 21.81 5.81
CA SER A 65 -42.12 22.83 6.55
C SER A 65 -41.47 23.43 7.82
N PRO A 66 -41.79 24.70 8.21
CA PRO A 66 -41.34 25.25 9.48
C PRO A 66 -41.80 24.35 10.63
N PRO A 67 -41.00 24.16 11.70
CA PRO A 67 -41.36 23.29 12.80
C PRO A 67 -42.73 23.70 13.35
N SER A 68 -43.59 22.71 13.62
CA SER A 68 -45.00 22.91 14.03
C SER A 68 -45.22 23.98 15.12
N PRO A 69 -44.32 24.24 16.09
CA PRO A 69 -44.51 25.27 17.09
C PRO A 69 -44.34 26.70 16.57
N LEU A 70 -43.41 26.94 15.62
CA LEU A 70 -43.19 28.27 15.03
C LEU A 70 -44.34 28.64 14.09
N ARG A 71 -44.85 27.66 13.34
CA ARG A 71 -46.03 27.83 12.48
C ARG A 71 -47.28 28.12 13.31
N HIS A 72 -47.43 27.45 14.45
CA HIS A 72 -48.52 27.69 15.41
C HIS A 72 -48.40 29.07 16.09
N ALA A 73 -47.19 29.47 16.51
CA ALA A 73 -46.95 30.79 17.09
C ALA A 73 -47.21 31.93 16.09
N LEU A 74 -46.77 31.80 14.83
CA LEU A 74 -47.02 32.81 13.79
C LEU A 74 -48.51 32.89 13.39
N ALA A 75 -49.25 31.78 13.48
CA ALA A 75 -50.70 31.76 13.24
C ALA A 75 -51.49 32.38 14.41
N LEU A 76 -51.03 32.21 15.65
CA LEU A 76 -51.66 32.81 16.84
C LEU A 76 -51.35 34.30 17.00
N LEU A 77 -50.22 34.77 16.47
CA LEU A 77 -49.77 36.15 16.61
C LEU A 77 -50.20 37.07 15.44
N SER A 78 -50.88 36.55 14.42
CA SER A 78 -51.29 37.35 13.25
C SER A 78 -52.46 38.30 13.56
N PRO A 79 -52.43 39.57 13.12
CA PRO A 79 -51.45 40.18 12.23
C PRO A 79 -50.18 40.67 12.97
N LEU A 80 -49.01 40.29 12.44
CA LEU A 80 -47.69 40.69 12.97
C LEU A 80 -47.10 41.85 12.15
N PRO A 81 -46.46 42.84 12.79
CA PRO A 81 -45.71 43.88 12.07
C PRO A 81 -44.43 43.33 11.44
N ALA A 82 -43.91 43.99 10.40
CA ALA A 82 -42.64 43.63 9.73
C ALA A 82 -41.46 43.51 10.72
N SER A 83 -41.45 44.34 11.76
CA SER A 83 -40.44 44.35 12.83
C SER A 83 -40.35 43.00 13.58
N ALA A 84 -41.45 42.25 13.69
CA ALA A 84 -41.45 40.94 14.34
C ALA A 84 -40.83 39.85 13.45
N TYR A 85 -41.10 39.89 12.14
CA TYR A 85 -40.43 39.03 11.17
C TYR A 85 -38.94 39.34 11.08
N ASN A 86 -38.56 40.62 11.07
CA ASN A 86 -37.16 41.07 11.05
C ASN A 86 -36.40 40.60 12.29
N ALA A 87 -37.01 40.70 13.47
CA ALA A 87 -36.42 40.22 14.71
C ALA A 87 -36.20 38.69 14.71
N ALA A 88 -37.15 37.92 14.17
CA ALA A 88 -37.02 36.47 14.05
C ALA A 88 -35.94 36.06 13.03
N ILE A 89 -35.91 36.69 11.84
CA ILE A 89 -34.87 36.46 10.82
C ILE A 89 -33.49 36.84 11.38
N ARG A 90 -33.38 37.97 12.08
CA ARG A 90 -32.14 38.40 12.74
C ARG A 90 -31.69 37.39 13.79
N ALA A 91 -32.58 36.92 14.66
CA ALA A 91 -32.26 35.94 15.69
C ALA A 91 -31.75 34.62 15.10
N LEU A 92 -32.37 34.14 14.02
CA LEU A 92 -31.90 32.94 13.30
C LEU A 92 -30.56 33.17 12.58
N SER A 93 -30.35 34.36 12.00
CA SER A 93 -29.08 34.69 11.33
C SER A 93 -27.87 34.73 12.28
N LEU A 94 -28.11 34.89 13.59
CA LEU A 94 -27.08 34.96 14.63
C LEU A 94 -26.77 33.59 15.26
N LEU A 95 -27.55 32.54 14.98
CA LEU A 95 -27.26 31.20 15.45
C LEU A 95 -26.10 30.60 14.64
N ASP A 96 -25.05 30.21 15.34
CA ASP A 96 -23.99 29.34 14.83
C ASP A 96 -24.43 27.89 15.07
N ASP A 97 -25.21 27.33 14.14
CA ASP A 97 -25.35 25.88 14.07
C ASP A 97 -23.98 25.37 13.61
N GLY A 98 -23.27 24.59 14.42
CA GLY A 98 -21.93 24.03 14.12
C GLY A 98 -21.86 23.09 12.89
N ASP A 99 -22.85 23.15 12.02
CA ASP A 99 -22.89 22.53 10.71
C ASP A 99 -22.07 23.36 9.72
N ARG A 100 -20.89 22.83 9.32
CA ARG A 100 -19.92 23.46 8.40
C ARG A 100 -20.54 23.88 7.04
N HIS A 101 -21.77 23.47 6.73
CA HIS A 101 -22.43 23.68 5.45
C HIS A 101 -23.53 24.77 5.45
N GLY A 102 -23.86 25.38 6.60
CA GLY A 102 -24.79 26.52 6.67
C GLY A 102 -26.24 26.24 6.24
N HIS A 103 -26.60 24.99 5.94
CA HIS A 103 -27.92 24.61 5.43
C HIS A 103 -29.05 24.79 6.46
N GLY A 104 -28.75 24.64 7.76
CA GLY A 104 -29.74 24.75 8.84
C GLY A 104 -30.34 26.15 9.01
N VAL A 105 -29.52 27.20 8.94
CA VAL A 105 -29.93 28.58 9.22
C VAL A 105 -30.81 29.15 8.11
N VAL A 106 -30.46 28.94 6.83
CA VAL A 106 -31.25 29.45 5.70
C VAL A 106 -32.53 28.66 5.49
N ARG A 107 -32.51 27.32 5.67
CA ARG A 107 -33.73 26.51 5.60
C ARG A 107 -34.79 26.98 6.60
N ARG A 108 -34.39 27.68 7.66
CA ARG A 108 -35.28 28.28 8.66
C ARG A 108 -35.64 29.74 8.36
N CYS A 109 -34.73 30.55 7.79
CA CYS A 109 -35.00 31.94 7.40
C CYS A 109 -35.92 32.08 6.16
N LEU A 110 -35.77 31.24 5.14
CA LEU A 110 -36.56 31.34 3.90
C LEU A 110 -38.07 31.11 4.09
N PRO A 111 -38.53 30.12 4.89
CA PRO A 111 -39.95 29.96 5.20
C PRO A 111 -40.57 31.17 5.92
N LEU A 112 -39.81 31.83 6.81
CA LEU A 112 -40.26 33.05 7.48
C LEU A 112 -40.37 34.23 6.51
N TYR A 113 -39.40 34.38 5.61
CA TYR A 113 -39.46 35.38 4.55
C TYR A 113 -40.66 35.13 3.60
N ARG A 114 -40.91 33.86 3.23
CA ARG A 114 -42.10 33.48 2.44
C ARG A 114 -43.41 33.73 3.21
N ALA A 115 -43.43 33.53 4.52
CA ALA A 115 -44.59 33.82 5.37
C ALA A 115 -44.86 35.33 5.44
N LEU A 116 -43.81 36.17 5.56
CA LEU A 116 -43.91 37.62 5.46
C LEU A 116 -44.56 38.03 4.12
N LEU A 117 -44.07 37.50 3.00
CA LEU A 117 -44.62 37.78 1.67
C LEU A 117 -46.08 37.34 1.49
N ARG A 118 -46.51 36.25 2.15
CA ARG A 118 -47.88 35.72 2.08
C ARG A 118 -48.87 36.40 3.04
N SER A 119 -48.37 37.04 4.09
CA SER A 119 -49.20 37.63 5.15
C SER A 119 -50.06 38.80 4.69
N GLY A 120 -49.70 39.47 3.58
CA GLY A 120 -50.42 40.61 3.00
C GLY A 120 -50.45 41.90 3.85
N THR A 121 -50.16 41.79 5.15
CA THR A 121 -50.27 42.85 6.17
C THR A 121 -48.95 43.58 6.42
N ALA A 122 -47.81 43.00 6.03
CA ALA A 122 -46.48 43.58 6.17
C ALA A 122 -45.62 43.32 4.92
N ARG A 123 -44.80 44.30 4.51
CA ARG A 123 -43.87 44.19 3.37
C ARG A 123 -42.42 44.09 3.86
N PRO A 124 -41.53 43.37 3.14
CA PRO A 124 -40.09 43.46 3.39
C PRO A 124 -39.59 44.89 3.27
N ASP A 125 -38.72 45.29 4.19
CA ASP A 125 -38.15 46.62 4.33
C ASP A 125 -36.61 46.59 4.31
N HIS A 126 -35.99 47.76 4.45
CA HIS A 126 -34.54 47.94 4.51
C HIS A 126 -33.87 47.19 5.68
N LEU A 127 -34.62 46.76 6.69
CA LEU A 127 -34.13 45.96 7.82
C LEU A 127 -34.28 44.45 7.60
N THR A 128 -35.08 44.02 6.62
CA THR A 128 -35.31 42.60 6.32
C THR A 128 -34.13 42.00 5.53
N PHE A 129 -33.71 42.68 4.46
CA PHE A 129 -32.74 42.18 3.50
C PHE A 129 -31.30 42.03 4.04
N PRO A 130 -30.78 42.90 4.93
CA PRO A 130 -29.42 42.75 5.43
C PRO A 130 -29.18 41.43 6.16
N PHE A 131 -30.13 40.98 6.99
CA PHE A 131 -30.02 39.70 7.69
C PHE A 131 -30.28 38.51 6.77
N LEU A 132 -31.19 38.64 5.80
CA LEU A 132 -31.48 37.61 4.81
C LEU A 132 -30.27 37.36 3.89
N LEU A 133 -29.67 38.42 3.35
CA LEU A 133 -28.49 38.34 2.47
C LEU A 133 -27.26 37.84 3.23
N LYS A 134 -27.08 38.25 4.49
CA LYS A 134 -26.03 37.70 5.37
C LYS A 134 -26.20 36.20 5.64
N ALA A 135 -27.45 35.75 5.81
CA ALA A 135 -27.74 34.31 5.91
C ALA A 135 -27.48 33.59 4.57
N CYS A 136 -27.89 34.18 3.44
CA CYS A 136 -27.60 33.64 2.11
C CYS A 136 -26.10 33.58 1.78
N ALA A 137 -25.28 34.51 2.30
CA ALA A 137 -23.84 34.50 2.09
C ALA A 137 -23.16 33.25 2.68
N ARG A 138 -23.79 32.63 3.68
CA ARG A 138 -23.33 31.37 4.29
C ARG A 138 -23.71 30.11 3.49
N LEU A 139 -24.55 30.22 2.45
CA LEU A 139 -24.99 29.08 1.63
C LEU A 139 -24.04 28.75 0.49
N ARG A 140 -23.96 27.46 0.15
CA ARG A 140 -23.31 27.00 -1.10
C ARG A 140 -24.11 27.37 -2.36
N GLU A 141 -25.43 27.40 -2.28
CA GLU A 141 -26.32 27.71 -3.41
C GLU A 141 -26.55 29.23 -3.57
N ARG A 142 -26.11 29.80 -4.70
CA ARG A 142 -26.20 31.23 -5.01
C ARG A 142 -27.64 31.71 -5.27
N GLY A 143 -28.50 30.85 -5.82
CA GLY A 143 -29.80 31.23 -6.37
C GLY A 143 -30.76 31.92 -5.39
N TYR A 144 -30.75 31.54 -4.10
CA TYR A 144 -31.58 32.20 -3.09
C TYR A 144 -31.13 33.63 -2.78
N GLY A 145 -29.83 33.89 -2.81
CA GLY A 145 -29.28 35.24 -2.63
C GLY A 145 -29.53 36.12 -3.85
N ASP A 146 -29.38 35.58 -5.07
CA ASP A 146 -29.72 36.30 -6.30
C ASP A 146 -31.21 36.66 -6.34
N ALA A 147 -32.10 35.76 -5.91
CA ALA A 147 -33.54 36.05 -5.80
C ALA A 147 -33.85 37.14 -4.76
N ALA A 148 -33.12 37.15 -3.63
CA ALA A 148 -33.26 38.22 -2.64
C ALA A 148 -32.76 39.56 -3.18
N LEU A 149 -31.66 39.59 -3.94
CA LEU A 149 -31.16 40.79 -4.63
C LEU A 149 -32.16 41.31 -5.68
N ALA A 150 -32.77 40.41 -6.46
CA ALA A 150 -33.82 40.79 -7.41
C ALA A 150 -35.04 41.42 -6.71
N HIS A 151 -35.39 40.93 -5.51
CA HIS A 151 -36.44 41.54 -4.69
C HIS A 151 -36.05 42.92 -4.14
N VAL A 152 -34.78 43.14 -3.77
CA VAL A 152 -34.26 44.46 -3.37
C VAL A 152 -34.44 45.47 -4.49
N LEU A 153 -34.02 45.11 -5.71
CA LEU A 153 -34.16 45.96 -6.90
C LEU A 153 -35.63 46.25 -7.23
N ARG A 154 -36.50 45.23 -7.18
CA ARG A 154 -37.93 45.39 -7.47
C ARG A 154 -38.66 46.27 -6.45
N LEU A 155 -38.18 46.33 -5.21
CA LEU A 155 -38.75 47.14 -4.14
C LEU A 155 -38.11 48.53 -4.03
N GLY A 156 -37.11 48.86 -4.87
CA GLY A 156 -36.40 50.14 -4.85
C GLY A 156 -35.57 50.37 -3.58
N LEU A 157 -35.08 49.30 -2.96
CA LEU A 157 -34.29 49.35 -1.72
C LEU A 157 -32.77 49.35 -1.99
N ASP A 158 -32.36 49.54 -3.23
CA ASP A 158 -30.98 49.51 -3.73
C ASP A 158 -30.18 50.78 -3.45
N SER A 159 -30.83 51.82 -2.90
CA SER A 159 -30.19 53.06 -2.44
C SER A 159 -29.94 53.11 -0.92
N ASP A 160 -30.47 52.13 -0.16
CA ASP A 160 -30.29 52.07 1.30
C ASP A 160 -28.91 51.51 1.66
N VAL A 161 -28.17 52.23 2.51
CA VAL A 161 -26.77 51.91 2.88
C VAL A 161 -26.65 50.53 3.54
N PHE A 162 -27.60 50.12 4.38
CA PHE A 162 -27.55 48.83 5.06
C PHE A 162 -27.82 47.67 4.11
N VAL A 163 -28.76 47.85 3.18
CA VAL A 163 -29.08 46.86 2.15
C VAL A 163 -27.93 46.73 1.16
N VAL A 164 -27.36 47.85 0.71
CA VAL A 164 -26.19 47.88 -0.18
C VAL A 164 -24.99 47.20 0.47
N ASN A 165 -24.67 47.51 1.73
CA ASN A 165 -23.56 46.88 2.44
C ASN A 165 -23.74 45.35 2.57
N ALA A 166 -24.95 44.87 2.86
CA ALA A 166 -25.23 43.45 2.95
C ALA A 166 -25.23 42.74 1.58
N ALA A 167 -25.70 43.42 0.53
CA ALA A 167 -25.64 42.93 -0.85
C ALA A 167 -24.18 42.85 -1.34
N THR A 168 -23.37 43.89 -1.11
CA THR A 168 -21.93 43.89 -1.37
C THR A 168 -21.23 42.78 -0.60
N HIS A 169 -21.59 42.54 0.66
CA HIS A 169 -21.04 41.42 1.44
C HIS A 169 -21.39 40.06 0.81
N PHE A 170 -22.66 39.84 0.46
CA PHE A 170 -23.11 38.61 -0.21
C PHE A 170 -22.37 38.39 -1.53
N LEU A 171 -22.30 39.41 -2.39
CA LEU A 171 -21.60 39.34 -3.66
C LEU A 171 -20.09 39.11 -3.45
N SER A 172 -19.46 39.76 -2.48
CA SER A 172 -18.04 39.54 -2.17
C SER A 172 -17.72 38.09 -1.82
N ILE A 173 -18.65 37.37 -1.16
CA ILE A 173 -18.46 35.97 -0.74
C ILE A 173 -18.92 34.98 -1.82
N ARG A 174 -20.02 35.26 -2.54
CA ARG A 174 -20.71 34.28 -3.39
C ARG A 174 -20.96 34.73 -4.84
N GLY A 175 -20.90 36.03 -5.11
CA GLY A 175 -21.14 36.61 -6.44
C GLY A 175 -19.87 37.07 -7.16
N PRO A 176 -20.02 37.64 -8.37
CA PRO A 176 -18.93 38.29 -9.11
C PRO A 176 -18.50 39.56 -8.38
N MET A 177 -17.19 39.76 -8.26
CA MET A 177 -16.65 40.91 -7.54
C MET A 177 -16.93 42.23 -8.28
N GLU A 178 -17.09 42.19 -9.61
CA GLU A 178 -17.49 43.33 -10.43
C GLU A 178 -18.87 43.89 -10.05
N ASP A 179 -19.84 43.01 -9.79
CA ASP A 179 -21.19 43.43 -9.39
C ASP A 179 -21.17 44.08 -8.01
N ALA A 180 -20.35 43.54 -7.09
CA ALA A 180 -20.14 44.13 -5.77
C ALA A 180 -19.51 45.53 -5.89
N ARG A 181 -18.51 45.69 -6.76
CA ARG A 181 -17.86 46.98 -7.04
C ARG A 181 -18.81 47.98 -7.67
N ARG A 182 -19.63 47.57 -8.65
CA ARG A 182 -20.65 48.41 -9.28
C ARG A 182 -21.70 48.90 -8.27
N LEU A 183 -22.16 48.02 -7.38
CA LEU A 183 -23.11 48.39 -6.34
C LEU A 183 -22.52 49.42 -5.36
N PHE A 184 -21.26 49.22 -4.99
CA PHE A 184 -20.52 50.15 -4.13
C PHE A 184 -20.30 51.52 -4.80
N ASP A 185 -19.85 51.55 -6.05
CA ASP A 185 -19.60 52.80 -6.79
C ASP A 185 -20.92 53.56 -7.07
N ARG A 186 -22.06 52.88 -7.19
CA ARG A 186 -23.38 53.50 -7.34
C ARG A 186 -24.02 53.94 -6.03
N SER A 187 -23.49 53.52 -4.87
CA SER A 187 -24.06 53.88 -3.57
C SER A 187 -23.98 55.40 -3.35
N PRO A 188 -25.09 56.07 -2.98
CA PRO A 188 -25.12 57.52 -2.75
C PRO A 188 -24.36 57.93 -1.48
N VAL A 189 -24.26 57.02 -0.50
CA VAL A 189 -23.51 57.19 0.75
C VAL A 189 -22.66 55.96 0.97
N ARG A 190 -21.36 56.15 1.24
CA ARG A 190 -20.41 55.07 1.52
C ARG A 190 -19.86 55.30 2.91
N ASP A 191 -20.23 54.43 3.85
CA ASP A 191 -19.72 54.49 5.21
C ASP A 191 -18.48 53.59 5.37
N LEU A 192 -17.82 53.65 6.52
CA LEU A 192 -16.63 52.84 6.80
C LEU A 192 -16.91 51.33 6.65
N VAL A 193 -18.16 50.90 6.91
CA VAL A 193 -18.59 49.50 6.74
C VAL A 193 -18.66 49.12 5.26
N SER A 194 -19.12 50.01 4.38
CA SER A 194 -19.11 49.84 2.92
C SER A 194 -17.69 49.56 2.42
N TRP A 195 -16.72 50.41 2.81
CA TRP A 195 -15.32 50.27 2.42
C TRP A 195 -14.69 48.98 2.97
N ASN A 196 -14.84 48.72 4.27
CA ASN A 196 -14.31 47.52 4.93
C ASN A 196 -14.85 46.22 4.32
N THR A 197 -16.13 46.20 3.96
CA THR A 197 -16.78 45.04 3.33
C THR A 197 -16.17 44.73 1.97
N LEU A 198 -15.91 45.76 1.16
CA LEU A 198 -15.37 45.60 -0.18
C LEU A 198 -13.87 45.30 -0.16
N ILE A 199 -13.07 46.06 0.60
CA ILE A 199 -11.61 45.84 0.77
C ILE A 199 -11.38 44.42 1.30
N GLY A 200 -12.03 44.03 2.40
CA GLY A 200 -11.92 42.68 2.94
C GLY A 200 -12.49 41.61 2.00
N GLY A 201 -13.43 41.96 1.13
CA GLY A 201 -13.94 41.11 0.06
C GLY A 201 -12.88 40.78 -0.99
N TYR A 202 -12.17 41.79 -1.50
CA TYR A 202 -11.09 41.64 -2.48
C TYR A 202 -9.93 40.82 -1.91
N VAL A 203 -9.51 41.10 -0.66
CA VAL A 203 -8.47 40.32 0.03
C VAL A 203 -8.87 38.85 0.18
N ARG A 204 -10.13 38.54 0.54
CA ARG A 204 -10.60 37.14 0.63
C ARG A 204 -10.63 36.42 -0.71
N ARG A 205 -10.82 37.16 -1.82
CA ARG A 205 -10.84 36.61 -3.18
C ARG A 205 -9.46 36.47 -3.81
N GLY A 206 -8.40 36.88 -3.11
CA GLY A 206 -7.03 36.81 -3.62
C GLY A 206 -6.68 37.91 -4.63
N ASN A 207 -7.42 39.02 -4.61
CA ASN A 207 -7.19 40.20 -5.45
C ASN A 207 -6.71 41.37 -4.56
N PRO A 208 -5.50 41.31 -3.99
CA PRO A 208 -5.03 42.28 -3.00
C PRO A 208 -4.67 43.64 -3.60
N ALA A 209 -4.33 43.72 -4.90
CA ALA A 209 -3.97 44.96 -5.56
C ALA A 209 -5.16 45.93 -5.60
N GLU A 210 -6.33 45.45 -6.01
CA GLU A 210 -7.58 46.20 -6.03
C GLU A 210 -8.06 46.56 -4.61
N ALA A 211 -7.79 45.69 -3.63
CA ALA A 211 -8.10 45.98 -2.24
C ALA A 211 -7.29 47.18 -1.71
N LEU A 212 -6.00 47.25 -2.07
CA LEU A 212 -5.10 48.32 -1.65
C LEU A 212 -5.34 49.61 -2.44
N GLU A 213 -5.68 49.51 -3.73
CA GLU A 213 -6.17 50.66 -4.50
C GLU A 213 -7.41 51.27 -3.83
N LEU A 214 -8.38 50.44 -3.43
CA LEU A 214 -9.58 50.89 -2.71
C LEU A 214 -9.25 51.49 -1.34
N PHE A 215 -8.27 50.94 -0.63
CA PHE A 215 -7.79 51.52 0.63
C PHE A 215 -7.23 52.93 0.43
N TRP A 216 -6.33 53.12 -0.53
CA TRP A 216 -5.75 54.43 -0.82
C TRP A 216 -6.79 55.41 -1.36
N ARG A 217 -7.75 54.91 -2.16
CA ARG A 217 -8.90 55.69 -2.62
C ARG A 217 -9.76 56.18 -1.45
N MET A 218 -10.03 55.33 -0.45
CA MET A 218 -10.76 55.71 0.75
C MET A 218 -10.06 56.86 1.50
N VAL A 219 -8.74 56.76 1.66
CA VAL A 219 -7.91 57.78 2.34
C VAL A 219 -7.85 59.09 1.54
N ALA A 220 -7.92 59.02 0.20
CA ALA A 220 -7.85 60.19 -0.67
C ALA A 220 -9.21 60.90 -0.86
N GLU A 221 -10.34 60.18 -0.86
CA GLU A 221 -11.66 60.75 -1.14
C GLU A 221 -12.26 61.56 0.02
N ASP A 222 -12.01 61.16 1.28
CA ASP A 222 -12.58 61.86 2.45
C ASP A 222 -11.63 61.83 3.65
N ALA A 223 -11.03 62.98 3.95
CA ALA A 223 -10.12 63.16 5.08
C ALA A 223 -10.78 62.98 6.46
N ALA A 224 -12.11 63.01 6.56
CA ALA A 224 -12.84 62.71 7.78
C ALA A 224 -13.03 61.19 8.00
N MET A 225 -12.93 60.36 6.95
CA MET A 225 -12.99 58.90 7.05
C MET A 225 -11.64 58.32 7.45
N ARG A 226 -11.43 58.20 8.76
CA ARG A 226 -10.22 57.58 9.32
C ARG A 226 -10.33 56.05 9.24
N PRO A 227 -9.32 55.35 8.66
CA PRO A 227 -9.25 53.90 8.71
C PRO A 227 -9.31 53.39 10.15
N ASP A 228 -10.17 52.41 10.41
CA ASP A 228 -10.23 51.75 11.70
C ASP A 228 -9.34 50.50 11.75
N GLU A 229 -9.32 49.83 12.89
CA GLU A 229 -8.59 48.57 13.09
C GLU A 229 -8.96 47.52 12.02
N VAL A 230 -10.23 47.43 11.64
CA VAL A 230 -10.73 46.44 10.67
C VAL A 230 -10.23 46.78 9.26
N THR A 231 -10.25 48.06 8.88
CA THR A 231 -9.67 48.54 7.62
C THR A 231 -8.18 48.19 7.56
N MET A 232 -7.43 48.51 8.61
CA MET A 232 -5.98 48.29 8.63
C MET A 232 -5.61 46.81 8.60
N ILE A 233 -6.33 45.93 9.31
CA ILE A 233 -6.13 44.48 9.23
C ILE A 233 -6.34 43.98 7.79
N ALA A 234 -7.38 44.47 7.10
CA ALA A 234 -7.63 44.08 5.71
C ALA A 234 -6.53 44.57 4.76
N ALA A 235 -6.10 45.83 4.88
CA ALA A 235 -5.04 46.41 4.05
C ALA A 235 -3.69 45.70 4.27
N VAL A 236 -3.29 45.49 5.54
CA VAL A 236 -2.05 44.79 5.90
C VAL A 236 -2.08 43.32 5.44
N SER A 237 -3.22 42.64 5.57
CA SER A 237 -3.39 41.27 5.07
C SER A 237 -3.30 41.19 3.55
N GLY A 238 -3.89 42.15 2.83
CA GLY A 238 -3.75 42.28 1.38
C GLY A 238 -2.31 42.50 0.95
N CYS A 239 -1.59 43.39 1.63
CA CYS A 239 -0.16 43.61 1.41
C CYS A 239 0.67 42.32 1.63
N GLY A 240 0.38 41.57 2.69
CA GLY A 240 0.99 40.26 2.93
C GLY A 240 0.73 39.24 1.81
N GLN A 241 -0.43 39.28 1.15
CA GLN A 241 -0.71 38.44 -0.02
C GLN A 241 0.13 38.82 -1.25
N MET A 242 0.40 40.11 -1.46
CA MET A 242 1.29 40.59 -2.52
C MET A 242 2.77 40.34 -2.23
N ARG A 243 3.13 40.13 -0.96
CA ARG A 243 4.51 39.99 -0.48
C ARG A 243 5.37 41.24 -0.73
N ASP A 244 4.74 42.42 -0.74
CA ASP A 244 5.41 43.70 -0.91
C ASP A 244 5.87 44.25 0.45
N LEU A 245 7.16 44.14 0.73
CA LEU A 245 7.73 44.57 2.01
C LEU A 245 7.71 46.09 2.20
N GLU A 246 7.94 46.86 1.14
CA GLU A 246 8.02 48.33 1.24
C GLU A 246 6.63 48.91 1.47
N LEU A 247 5.61 48.42 0.76
CA LEU A 247 4.23 48.79 1.04
C LEU A 247 3.82 48.38 2.46
N GLY A 248 4.27 47.22 2.95
CA GLY A 248 4.01 46.75 4.31
C GLY A 248 4.59 47.69 5.37
N ARG A 249 5.82 48.19 5.15
CA ARG A 249 6.45 49.22 6.00
C ARG A 249 5.69 50.54 5.95
N CYS A 250 5.25 50.98 4.78
CA CYS A 250 4.44 52.18 4.62
C CYS A 250 3.12 52.07 5.40
N LEU A 251 2.42 50.92 5.32
CA LEU A 251 1.18 50.68 6.05
C LEU A 251 1.41 50.62 7.57
N HIS A 252 2.51 50.01 8.03
CA HIS A 252 2.85 50.01 9.46
C HIS A 252 3.19 51.42 9.96
N GLY A 253 3.97 52.20 9.22
CA GLY A 253 4.25 53.59 9.54
C GLY A 253 2.99 54.46 9.53
N PHE A 254 2.03 54.17 8.64
CA PHE A 254 0.72 54.82 8.61
C PHE A 254 -0.09 54.54 9.88
N VAL A 255 -0.08 53.30 10.40
CA VAL A 255 -0.73 52.93 11.67
C VAL A 255 -0.16 53.76 12.83
N GLU A 256 1.16 53.87 12.91
CA GLU A 256 1.84 54.62 13.97
C GLU A 256 1.60 56.13 13.86
N SER A 257 1.69 56.69 12.64
CA SER A 257 1.57 58.14 12.40
C SER A 257 0.15 58.67 12.54
N ASN A 258 -0.87 57.85 12.27
CA ASN A 258 -2.28 58.25 12.33
C ASN A 258 -2.98 57.84 13.64
N GLY A 259 -2.24 57.27 14.60
CA GLY A 259 -2.78 56.91 15.92
C GLY A 259 -3.89 55.87 15.86
N VAL A 260 -3.86 54.95 14.89
CA VAL A 260 -4.83 53.84 14.82
C VAL A 260 -4.64 52.97 16.05
N ARG A 261 -5.74 52.52 16.68
CA ARG A 261 -5.68 51.71 17.89
C ARG A 261 -4.95 50.39 17.62
N CYS A 262 -3.74 50.29 18.16
CA CYS A 262 -2.89 49.10 18.11
C CYS A 262 -3.36 48.02 19.11
N THR A 263 -4.40 47.27 18.77
CA THR A 263 -4.79 46.09 19.54
C THR A 263 -3.87 44.91 19.21
N VAL A 264 -3.91 43.86 20.05
CA VAL A 264 -3.22 42.60 19.77
C VAL A 264 -3.64 41.99 18.42
N ARG A 265 -4.87 42.23 17.93
CA ARG A 265 -5.32 41.70 16.62
C ARG A 265 -4.61 42.37 15.45
N LEU A 266 -4.47 43.69 15.48
CA LEU A 266 -3.74 44.43 14.45
C LEU A 266 -2.25 44.07 14.49
N MET A 267 -1.67 43.93 15.69
CA MET A 267 -0.27 43.51 15.86
C MET A 267 -0.03 42.10 15.30
N ASN A 268 -0.92 41.14 15.53
CA ASN A 268 -0.83 39.80 14.93
C ASN A 268 -0.94 39.86 13.39
N ALA A 269 -1.78 40.73 12.84
CA ALA A 269 -1.89 40.91 11.38
C ALA A 269 -0.64 41.54 10.76
N LEU A 270 -0.01 42.50 11.46
CA LEU A 270 1.28 43.09 11.07
C LEU A 270 2.41 42.06 11.09
N MET A 271 2.47 41.22 12.14
CA MET A 271 3.41 40.10 12.21
C MET A 271 3.23 39.13 11.03
N ASP A 272 2.01 38.68 10.76
CA ASP A 272 1.70 37.79 9.63
C ASP A 272 2.08 38.40 8.27
N MET A 273 1.82 39.70 8.08
CA MET A 273 2.26 40.43 6.88
C MET A 273 3.78 40.43 6.75
N TYR A 274 4.53 40.79 7.81
CA TYR A 274 5.99 40.80 7.76
C TYR A 274 6.57 39.41 7.48
N ILE A 275 6.01 38.36 8.08
CA ILE A 275 6.38 36.96 7.81
C ILE A 275 6.09 36.59 6.35
N LYS A 276 4.98 37.05 5.78
CA LYS A 276 4.63 36.81 4.37
C LYS A 276 5.52 37.57 3.39
N CYS A 277 5.89 38.80 3.72
CA CYS A 277 6.80 39.66 2.95
C CYS A 277 8.28 39.32 3.14
N GLY A 278 8.62 38.28 3.93
CA GLY A 278 10.00 37.81 4.04
C GLY A 278 10.84 38.49 5.13
N SER A 279 10.26 39.35 5.98
CA SER A 279 10.99 40.06 7.04
C SER A 279 10.66 39.52 8.44
N LEU A 280 11.38 38.49 8.86
CA LEU A 280 11.20 37.90 10.19
C LEU A 280 11.64 38.84 11.33
N GLU A 281 12.67 39.65 11.10
CA GLU A 281 13.19 40.61 12.09
C GLU A 281 12.14 41.65 12.50
N MET A 282 11.42 42.20 11.51
CA MET A 282 10.34 43.15 11.78
C MET A 282 9.17 42.48 12.48
N ALA A 283 8.82 41.24 12.12
CA ALA A 283 7.79 40.48 12.82
C ALA A 283 8.18 40.23 14.29
N LYS A 284 9.44 39.90 14.57
CA LYS A 284 9.97 39.73 15.92
C LYS A 284 9.93 41.02 16.74
N SER A 285 10.32 42.15 16.14
CA SER A 285 10.22 43.47 16.76
C SER A 285 8.76 43.81 17.15
N VAL A 286 7.81 43.55 16.25
CA VAL A 286 6.37 43.73 16.55
C VAL A 286 5.93 42.80 17.68
N PHE A 287 6.36 41.54 17.68
CA PHE A 287 6.05 40.57 18.73
C PHE A 287 6.59 40.95 20.11
N GLU A 288 7.79 41.54 20.17
CA GLU A 288 8.41 42.03 21.41
C GLU A 288 7.64 43.22 22.01
N ARG A 289 7.02 44.06 21.17
CA ARG A 289 6.20 45.22 21.58
C ARG A 289 4.81 44.86 22.14
N ILE A 290 4.36 43.60 22.03
CA ILE A 290 3.07 43.18 22.58
C ILE A 290 3.19 42.92 24.08
N GLU A 291 2.56 43.75 24.92
CA GLU A 291 2.54 43.58 26.39
C GLU A 291 1.87 42.26 26.83
N HIS A 292 0.69 41.97 26.27
CA HIS A 292 -0.09 40.77 26.59
C HIS A 292 -0.25 39.89 25.34
N ARG A 293 0.69 38.96 25.17
CA ARG A 293 0.71 38.03 24.04
C ARG A 293 -0.41 37.01 24.16
N THR A 294 -1.14 36.83 23.07
CA THR A 294 -2.21 35.82 22.97
C THR A 294 -1.67 34.54 22.36
N VAL A 295 -2.39 33.43 22.50
CA VAL A 295 -2.08 32.16 21.80
C VAL A 295 -1.82 32.38 20.30
N VAL A 296 -2.62 33.23 19.67
CA VAL A 296 -2.44 33.62 18.25
C VAL A 296 -1.11 34.33 18.01
N SER A 297 -0.69 35.25 18.89
CA SER A 297 0.60 35.95 18.78
C SER A 297 1.78 34.97 18.81
N TRP A 298 1.77 34.04 19.77
CA TRP A 298 2.80 33.00 19.89
C TRP A 298 2.80 32.07 18.66
N THR A 299 1.62 31.63 18.24
CA THR A 299 1.44 30.70 17.11
C THR A 299 1.90 31.32 15.79
N THR A 300 1.58 32.60 15.55
CA THR A 300 2.05 33.33 14.36
C THR A 300 3.58 33.41 14.31
N MET A 301 4.27 33.60 15.44
CA MET A 301 5.73 33.56 15.46
C MET A 301 6.30 32.17 15.21
N ILE A 302 5.71 31.11 15.78
CA ILE A 302 6.12 29.72 15.53
C ILE A 302 6.03 29.40 14.03
N VAL A 303 4.89 29.71 13.40
CA VAL A 303 4.70 29.55 11.94
C VAL A 303 5.69 30.39 11.15
N GLY A 304 5.99 31.61 11.62
CA GLY A 304 7.03 32.46 11.06
C GLY A 304 8.38 31.77 11.04
N PHE A 305 8.92 31.42 12.21
CA PHE A 305 10.21 30.76 12.33
C PHE A 305 10.29 29.47 11.49
N ALA A 306 9.24 28.64 11.50
CA ALA A 306 9.15 27.43 10.69
C ALA A 306 9.23 27.71 9.18
N LYS A 307 8.55 28.75 8.69
CA LYS A 307 8.58 29.13 7.27
C LYS A 307 9.96 29.58 6.81
N PHE A 308 10.78 30.15 7.70
CA PHE A 308 12.18 30.50 7.42
C PHE A 308 13.16 29.34 7.70
N GLY A 309 12.67 28.16 8.10
CA GLY A 309 13.50 27.00 8.42
C GLY A 309 14.22 27.06 9.77
N LEU A 310 13.89 28.04 10.63
CA LEU A 310 14.51 28.26 11.94
C LEU A 310 13.76 27.49 13.03
N MET A 311 13.78 26.16 12.95
CA MET A 311 12.98 25.30 13.84
C MET A 311 13.41 25.36 15.31
N ASP A 312 14.68 25.62 15.61
CA ASP A 312 15.17 25.76 16.99
C ASP A 312 14.57 27.00 17.68
N ASP A 313 14.50 28.12 16.95
CA ASP A 313 13.85 29.34 17.45
C ASP A 313 12.34 29.14 17.59
N ALA A 314 11.71 28.40 16.66
CA ALA A 314 10.29 28.04 16.75
C ALA A 314 10.01 27.21 18.01
N ARG A 315 10.88 26.24 18.33
CA ARG A 315 10.79 25.43 19.55
C ARG A 315 10.97 26.27 20.81
N ARG A 316 11.96 27.18 20.84
CA ARG A 316 12.15 28.09 21.98
C ARG A 316 10.92 28.94 22.26
N VAL A 317 10.32 29.53 21.23
CA VAL A 317 9.10 30.35 21.36
C VAL A 317 7.90 29.52 21.84
N PHE A 318 7.81 28.26 21.42
CA PHE A 318 6.80 27.33 21.93
C PHE A 318 7.02 26.98 23.41
N ASP A 319 8.26 26.79 23.84
CA ASP A 319 8.62 26.46 25.22
C ASP A 319 8.44 27.66 26.19
N GLU A 320 8.57 28.89 25.71
CA GLU A 320 8.28 30.11 26.48
C GLU A 320 6.77 30.38 26.67
N MET A 321 5.91 29.69 25.91
CA MET A 321 4.47 29.91 25.93
C MET A 321 3.82 29.46 27.26
N PRO A 322 3.05 30.31 27.96
CA PRO A 322 2.50 29.98 29.29
C PRO A 322 1.40 28.91 29.28
N GLU A 323 0.50 28.96 28.30
CA GLU A 323 -0.62 28.03 28.14
C GLU A 323 -0.62 27.52 26.70
N ARG A 324 -0.71 26.20 26.50
CA ARG A 324 -0.65 25.56 25.18
C ARG A 324 -1.93 24.78 24.93
N ASP A 325 -2.81 25.33 24.10
CA ASP A 325 -3.93 24.58 23.53
C ASP A 325 -3.49 23.82 22.27
N VAL A 326 -4.41 23.17 21.55
CA VAL A 326 -4.09 22.33 20.39
C VAL A 326 -3.40 23.09 19.25
N PHE A 327 -3.56 24.42 19.15
CA PHE A 327 -3.12 25.20 18.00
C PHE A 327 -1.59 25.35 17.90
N PRO A 328 -0.85 25.78 18.95
CA PRO A 328 0.61 25.80 18.95
C PRO A 328 1.25 24.44 18.69
N TRP A 329 0.69 23.35 19.23
CA TRP A 329 1.18 21.99 18.97
C TRP A 329 1.10 21.65 17.48
N ASN A 330 -0.07 21.88 16.88
CA ASN A 330 -0.28 21.66 15.45
C ASN A 330 0.61 22.56 14.59
N ALA A 331 0.81 23.83 14.97
CA ALA A 331 1.66 24.76 14.24
C ALA A 331 3.13 24.31 14.24
N LEU A 332 3.65 23.88 15.39
CA LEU A 332 5.02 23.40 15.51
C LEU A 332 5.20 22.06 14.78
N MET A 333 4.23 21.13 14.89
CA MET A 333 4.24 19.88 14.11
C MET A 333 4.24 20.13 12.60
N THR A 334 3.38 21.04 12.11
CA THR A 334 3.35 21.41 10.69
C THR A 334 4.69 22.01 10.27
N GLY A 335 5.31 22.83 11.12
CA GLY A 335 6.66 23.36 10.88
C GLY A 335 7.70 22.26 10.72
N TYR A 336 7.77 21.31 11.66
CA TYR A 336 8.67 20.15 11.59
C TYR A 336 8.47 19.33 10.31
N VAL A 337 7.22 19.05 9.94
CA VAL A 337 6.87 18.30 8.71
C VAL A 337 7.25 19.06 7.43
N GLN A 338 7.12 20.40 7.42
CA GLN A 338 7.52 21.23 6.28
C GLN A 338 9.03 21.32 6.13
N CYS A 339 9.76 21.37 7.25
CA CYS A 339 11.21 21.36 7.30
C CYS A 339 11.83 19.96 7.16
N LYS A 340 11.03 18.93 6.83
CA LYS A 340 11.43 17.52 6.70
C LYS A 340 12.02 16.90 7.99
N GLN A 341 11.80 17.52 9.14
CA GLN A 341 12.18 17.05 10.48
C GLN A 341 11.04 16.20 11.06
N CYS A 342 10.72 15.09 10.41
CA CYS A 342 9.53 14.31 10.73
C CYS A 342 9.64 13.49 12.03
N LYS A 343 10.87 13.18 12.50
CA LYS A 343 11.08 12.44 13.76
C LYS A 343 10.66 13.29 14.96
N GLU A 344 11.00 14.57 14.89
CA GLU A 344 10.68 15.62 15.86
C GLU A 344 9.16 15.89 15.90
N ALA A 345 8.48 15.83 14.74
CA ALA A 345 7.03 15.92 14.69
C ALA A 345 6.34 14.76 15.44
N LEU A 346 6.87 13.53 15.33
CA LEU A 346 6.36 12.36 16.05
C LEU A 346 6.67 12.41 17.55
N SER A 347 7.86 12.87 17.95
CA SER A 347 8.19 13.04 19.37
C SER A 347 7.32 14.10 20.03
N LEU A 348 7.04 15.20 19.32
CA LEU A 348 6.18 16.27 19.80
C LEU A 348 4.74 15.80 20.07
N PHE A 349 4.29 14.74 19.38
CA PHE A 349 2.99 14.14 19.64
C PHE A 349 2.95 13.35 20.94
N HIS A 350 4.04 12.68 21.29
CA HIS A 350 4.15 12.04 22.60
C HIS A 350 4.14 13.09 23.72
N GLU A 351 4.86 14.21 23.56
CA GLU A 351 4.81 15.34 24.49
C GLU A 351 3.38 15.92 24.62
N MET A 352 2.65 16.04 23.52
CA MET A 352 1.26 16.51 23.50
C MET A 352 0.33 15.58 24.30
N GLN A 353 0.53 14.26 24.19
CA GLN A 353 -0.23 13.26 24.95
C GLN A 353 0.10 13.30 26.44
N GLU A 354 1.38 13.46 26.80
CA GLU A 354 1.82 13.63 28.19
C GLU A 354 1.23 14.90 28.82
N ALA A 355 1.15 15.98 28.04
CA ALA A 355 0.48 17.21 28.44
C ALA A 355 -1.06 17.09 28.50
N SER A 356 -1.62 15.90 28.24
CA SER A 356 -3.07 15.61 28.25
C SER A 356 -3.89 16.49 27.30
N VAL A 357 -3.28 16.96 26.20
CA VAL A 357 -3.97 17.74 25.17
C VAL A 357 -4.57 16.76 24.15
N VAL A 358 -5.88 16.87 23.92
CA VAL A 358 -6.60 15.95 23.02
C VAL A 358 -6.23 16.26 21.56
N PRO A 359 -5.70 15.29 20.80
CA PRO A 359 -5.40 15.45 19.38
C PRO A 359 -6.65 15.69 18.54
N ASP A 360 -6.55 16.59 17.56
CA ASP A 360 -7.63 16.90 16.62
C ASP A 360 -7.38 16.32 15.21
N GLU A 361 -8.28 16.62 14.29
CA GLU A 361 -8.18 16.21 12.87
C GLU A 361 -6.87 16.68 12.23
N ILE A 362 -6.43 17.90 12.55
CA ILE A 362 -5.22 18.51 11.99
C ILE A 362 -3.97 17.83 12.55
N THR A 363 -3.96 17.49 13.85
CA THR A 363 -2.90 16.71 14.46
C THR A 363 -2.71 15.38 13.72
N MET A 364 -3.80 14.66 13.44
CA MET A 364 -3.72 13.38 12.73
C MET A 364 -3.20 13.53 11.29
N VAL A 365 -3.61 14.57 10.56
CA VAL A 365 -3.10 14.87 9.21
C VAL A 365 -1.59 15.13 9.23
N ASN A 366 -1.11 15.91 10.20
CA ASN A 366 0.32 16.19 10.37
C ASN A 366 1.11 14.89 10.65
N LEU A 367 0.61 14.02 11.53
CA LEU A 367 1.25 12.73 11.83
C LEU A 367 1.28 11.80 10.63
N LEU A 368 0.17 11.69 9.88
CA LEU A 368 0.12 10.87 8.67
C LEU A 368 1.08 11.39 7.60
N THR A 369 1.20 12.70 7.47
CA THR A 369 2.17 13.34 6.56
C THR A 369 3.60 13.06 7.01
N ALA A 370 3.89 13.13 8.31
CA ALA A 370 5.21 12.76 8.85
C ALA A 370 5.54 11.28 8.57
N CYS A 371 4.57 10.37 8.79
CA CYS A 371 4.73 8.95 8.50
C CYS A 371 4.95 8.70 6.99
N SER A 372 4.21 9.39 6.13
CA SER A 372 4.34 9.35 4.67
C SER A 372 5.74 9.77 4.19
N GLN A 373 6.31 10.81 4.80
CA GLN A 373 7.66 11.29 4.48
C GLN A 373 8.78 10.37 5.02
N LEU A 374 8.57 9.71 6.16
CA LEU A 374 9.51 8.77 6.75
C LEU A 374 9.40 7.34 6.20
N GLY A 375 8.31 7.01 5.51
CA GLY A 375 7.97 5.62 5.16
C GLY A 375 7.61 4.75 6.37
N ALA A 376 7.16 5.36 7.47
CA ALA A 376 6.86 4.68 8.74
C ALA A 376 5.46 4.02 8.72
N LEU A 377 5.36 2.85 8.10
CA LEU A 377 4.09 2.15 7.89
C LEU A 377 3.42 1.71 9.20
N GLU A 378 4.20 1.22 10.18
CA GLU A 378 3.61 0.72 11.43
C GLU A 378 3.02 1.85 12.26
N MET A 379 3.76 2.96 12.38
CA MET A 379 3.26 4.19 13.00
C MET A 379 2.02 4.72 12.27
N GLY A 380 2.03 4.78 10.94
CA GLY A 380 0.86 5.18 10.16
C GLY A 380 -0.38 4.30 10.38
N MET A 381 -0.18 2.97 10.51
CA MET A 381 -1.26 2.05 10.90
C MET A 381 -1.74 2.24 12.33
N TRP A 382 -0.87 2.63 13.25
CA TRP A 382 -1.26 2.98 14.60
C TRP A 382 -2.11 4.25 14.63
N VAL A 383 -1.71 5.30 13.90
CA VAL A 383 -2.47 6.55 13.76
C VAL A 383 -3.85 6.27 13.15
N HIS A 384 -3.93 5.42 12.12
CA HIS A 384 -5.22 5.03 11.53
C HIS A 384 -6.15 4.34 12.55
N ARG A 385 -5.62 3.39 13.34
CA ARG A 385 -6.40 2.75 14.42
C ARG A 385 -6.79 3.73 15.53
N TYR A 386 -5.95 4.73 15.81
CA TYR A 386 -6.26 5.78 16.78
C TYR A 386 -7.47 6.61 16.33
N ILE A 387 -7.53 6.99 15.04
CA ILE A 387 -8.65 7.71 14.42
C ILE A 387 -9.95 6.91 14.57
N GLU A 388 -9.94 5.62 14.25
CA GLU A 388 -11.10 4.73 14.36
C GLU A 388 -11.56 4.58 15.82
N LYS A 389 -10.63 4.33 16.74
CA LYS A 389 -10.90 4.10 18.16
C LYS A 389 -11.54 5.32 18.84
N HIS A 390 -11.08 6.53 18.50
CA HIS A 390 -11.59 7.77 19.07
C HIS A 390 -12.76 8.38 18.30
N ARG A 391 -13.23 7.69 17.24
CA ARG A 391 -14.34 8.13 16.38
C ARG A 391 -14.16 9.57 15.88
N LEU A 392 -12.93 9.93 15.52
CA LEU A 392 -12.65 11.21 14.89
C LEU A 392 -13.42 11.27 13.55
N VAL A 393 -13.93 12.44 13.20
CA VAL A 393 -14.74 12.61 11.99
C VAL A 393 -13.86 12.27 10.78
N PHE A 394 -14.27 11.25 10.03
CA PHE A 394 -13.58 10.84 8.81
C PHE A 394 -13.86 11.85 7.69
N SER A 395 -13.07 12.92 7.66
CA SER A 395 -13.20 13.97 6.66
C SER A 395 -12.48 13.59 5.37
N VAL A 396 -12.79 14.31 4.28
CA VAL A 396 -12.08 14.19 3.00
C VAL A 396 -10.58 14.50 3.17
N ALA A 397 -10.21 15.44 4.05
CA ALA A 397 -8.82 15.80 4.30
C ALA A 397 -8.05 14.66 5.00
N LEU A 398 -8.67 14.05 6.01
CA LEU A 398 -8.09 12.93 6.74
C LEU A 398 -7.98 11.68 5.85
N GLY A 399 -9.02 11.38 5.06
CA GLY A 399 -9.01 10.29 4.08
C GLY A 399 -7.94 10.47 3.00
N THR A 400 -7.79 11.67 2.43
CA THR A 400 -6.72 11.97 1.47
C THR A 400 -5.32 11.79 2.08
N SER A 401 -5.13 12.18 3.35
CA SER A 401 -3.85 12.02 4.06
C SER A 401 -3.52 10.54 4.34
N LEU A 402 -4.53 9.72 4.64
CA LEU A 402 -4.38 8.28 4.79
C LEU A 402 -4.02 7.60 3.47
N ILE A 403 -4.65 8.00 2.35
CA ILE A 403 -4.30 7.50 1.02
C ILE A 403 -2.84 7.82 0.71
N ASP A 404 -2.41 9.07 0.89
CA ASP A 404 -1.02 9.48 0.65
C ASP A 404 -0.04 8.70 1.53
N MET A 405 -0.33 8.54 2.83
CA MET A 405 0.52 7.78 3.75
C MET A 405 0.63 6.31 3.33
N TYR A 406 -0.49 5.61 3.11
CA TYR A 406 -0.43 4.20 2.72
C TYR A 406 0.23 3.99 1.36
N ALA A 407 -0.02 4.89 0.40
CA ALA A 407 0.62 4.82 -0.91
C ALA A 407 2.14 5.03 -0.79
N LYS A 408 2.63 6.08 -0.11
CA LYS A 408 4.07 6.31 0.02
C LYS A 408 4.78 5.27 0.89
N CYS A 409 4.09 4.71 1.89
CA CYS A 409 4.62 3.63 2.73
C CYS A 409 4.55 2.23 2.10
N GLY A 410 4.15 2.11 0.82
CA GLY A 410 4.24 0.85 0.08
C GLY A 410 3.01 -0.07 0.17
N ASN A 411 1.87 0.38 0.68
CA ASN A 411 0.63 -0.41 0.79
C ASN A 411 -0.51 0.21 -0.05
N ILE A 412 -0.48 -0.01 -1.36
CA ILE A 412 -1.44 0.58 -2.30
C ILE A 412 -2.85 -0.01 -2.12
N GLU A 413 -2.97 -1.27 -1.68
CA GLU A 413 -4.27 -1.94 -1.51
C GLU A 413 -5.12 -1.26 -0.44
N LYS A 414 -4.51 -0.89 0.71
CA LYS A 414 -5.20 -0.12 1.75
C LYS A 414 -5.55 1.28 1.28
N ALA A 415 -4.68 1.92 0.50
CA ALA A 415 -4.98 3.24 -0.07
C ALA A 415 -6.22 3.18 -0.99
N ILE A 416 -6.34 2.16 -1.84
CA ILE A 416 -7.52 1.92 -2.69
C ILE A 416 -8.78 1.66 -1.85
N HIS A 417 -8.66 0.88 -0.78
CA HIS A 417 -9.79 0.63 0.13
C HIS A 417 -10.33 1.92 0.74
N ILE A 418 -9.43 2.74 1.29
CA ILE A 418 -9.79 4.02 1.92
C ILE A 418 -10.37 4.99 0.89
N PHE A 419 -9.82 5.01 -0.34
CA PHE A 419 -10.38 5.79 -1.43
C PHE A 419 -11.84 5.41 -1.72
N LYS A 420 -12.19 4.12 -1.69
CA LYS A 420 -13.57 3.66 -1.89
C LYS A 420 -14.51 4.11 -0.77
N GLU A 421 -14.03 4.18 0.47
CA GLU A 421 -14.84 4.58 1.64
C GLU A 421 -15.16 6.08 1.69
N ILE A 422 -14.39 6.95 1.03
CA ILE A 422 -14.65 8.40 1.03
C ILE A 422 -15.92 8.71 0.21
N PRO A 423 -16.99 9.27 0.83
CA PRO A 423 -18.29 9.46 0.17
C PRO A 423 -18.29 10.59 -0.87
N GLU A 424 -17.65 11.73 -0.57
CA GLU A 424 -17.45 12.83 -1.51
C GLU A 424 -15.96 13.04 -1.77
N LYS A 425 -15.50 12.70 -2.97
CA LYS A 425 -14.10 12.86 -3.38
C LYS A 425 -13.91 14.19 -4.07
N ASN A 426 -13.00 15.02 -3.56
CA ASN A 426 -12.61 16.26 -4.22
C ASN A 426 -11.39 16.02 -5.14
N ALA A 427 -10.98 17.02 -5.90
CA ALA A 427 -9.81 16.93 -6.79
C ALA A 427 -8.55 16.42 -6.06
N LEU A 428 -8.28 16.88 -4.83
CA LEU A 428 -7.12 16.45 -4.05
C LEU A 428 -7.12 14.94 -3.74
N THR A 429 -8.28 14.37 -3.42
CA THR A 429 -8.41 12.92 -3.16
C THR A 429 -8.11 12.10 -4.42
N TRP A 430 -8.60 12.54 -5.58
CA TRP A 430 -8.29 11.89 -6.87
C TRP A 430 -6.80 12.00 -7.19
N THR A 431 -6.21 13.19 -7.03
CA THR A 431 -4.78 13.42 -7.27
C THR A 431 -3.90 12.54 -6.39
N ALA A 432 -4.22 12.39 -5.09
CA ALA A 432 -3.48 11.50 -4.19
C ALA A 432 -3.53 10.03 -4.65
N MET A 433 -4.69 9.55 -5.09
CA MET A 433 -4.85 8.18 -5.58
C MET A 433 -4.11 7.96 -6.91
N ILE A 434 -4.20 8.90 -7.85
CA ILE A 434 -3.50 8.85 -9.16
C ILE A 434 -1.99 8.81 -8.95
N CYS A 435 -1.45 9.71 -8.12
CA CYS A 435 -0.02 9.72 -7.78
C CYS A 435 0.41 8.43 -7.05
N GLY A 436 -0.44 7.91 -6.15
CA GLY A 436 -0.20 6.65 -5.47
C GLY A 436 -0.09 5.47 -6.45
N LEU A 437 -1.04 5.33 -7.37
CA LEU A 437 -1.02 4.28 -8.40
C LEU A 437 0.17 4.42 -9.35
N ALA A 438 0.52 5.66 -9.73
CA ALA A 438 1.68 5.95 -10.57
C ALA A 438 2.99 5.44 -9.95
N ASN A 439 3.22 5.74 -8.67
CA ASN A 439 4.43 5.35 -7.94
C ASN A 439 4.56 3.83 -7.76
N HIS A 440 3.45 3.11 -7.76
CA HIS A 440 3.40 1.65 -7.64
C HIS A 440 3.42 0.92 -8.99
N GLY A 441 3.50 1.65 -10.11
CA GLY A 441 3.53 1.07 -11.45
C GLY A 441 2.18 0.67 -12.03
N HIS A 442 1.07 1.02 -11.36
CA HIS A 442 -0.30 0.77 -11.83
C HIS A 442 -0.78 1.86 -12.80
N ALA A 443 -0.04 2.09 -13.88
CA ALA A 443 -0.25 3.24 -14.76
C ALA A 443 -1.63 3.25 -15.44
N ASN A 444 -2.12 2.09 -15.88
CA ASN A 444 -3.44 1.99 -16.53
C ASN A 444 -4.58 2.36 -15.58
N GLU A 445 -4.50 1.92 -14.32
CA GLU A 445 -5.48 2.28 -13.29
C GLU A 445 -5.40 3.78 -12.98
N ALA A 446 -4.19 4.35 -12.89
CA ALA A 446 -4.00 5.79 -12.67
C ALA A 446 -4.67 6.64 -13.77
N ILE A 447 -4.50 6.26 -15.04
CA ILE A 447 -5.12 6.93 -16.19
C ILE A 447 -6.64 6.77 -16.17
N GLU A 448 -7.15 5.59 -15.80
CA GLU A 448 -8.59 5.35 -15.70
C GLU A 448 -9.22 6.23 -14.60
N HIS A 449 -8.58 6.30 -13.43
CA HIS A 449 -9.01 7.20 -12.35
C HIS A 449 -8.99 8.68 -12.77
N PHE A 450 -8.02 9.10 -13.60
CA PHE A 450 -8.00 10.44 -14.17
C PHE A 450 -9.18 10.70 -15.12
N ARG A 451 -9.54 9.73 -15.97
CA ARG A 451 -10.72 9.83 -16.84
C ARG A 451 -12.01 9.93 -16.01
N THR A 452 -12.18 9.06 -15.02
CA THR A 452 -13.35 9.11 -14.11
C THR A 452 -13.43 10.44 -13.35
N MET A 453 -12.30 11.01 -12.92
CA MET A 453 -12.27 12.33 -12.29
C MET A 453 -12.88 13.41 -13.21
N ILE A 454 -12.54 13.38 -14.50
CA ILE A 454 -13.05 14.33 -15.50
C ILE A 454 -14.54 14.08 -15.77
N GLU A 455 -14.97 12.83 -15.90
CA GLU A 455 -16.37 12.46 -16.13
C GLU A 455 -17.29 12.94 -14.99
N LEU A 456 -16.80 12.91 -13.75
CA LEU A 456 -17.50 13.43 -12.58
C LEU A 456 -17.46 14.96 -12.45
N GLY A 457 -16.95 15.66 -13.48
CA GLY A 457 -16.92 17.12 -13.53
C GLY A 457 -15.88 17.78 -12.62
N GLN A 458 -14.93 17.01 -12.07
CA GLN A 458 -13.81 17.58 -11.32
C GLN A 458 -12.77 18.13 -12.30
N LYS A 459 -12.25 19.32 -12.01
CA LYS A 459 -11.19 19.93 -12.83
C LYS A 459 -9.82 19.43 -12.35
N PRO A 460 -9.01 18.82 -13.23
CA PRO A 460 -7.62 18.51 -12.92
C PRO A 460 -6.85 19.78 -12.59
N ASP A 461 -5.93 19.67 -11.62
CA ASP A 461 -4.96 20.72 -11.32
C ASP A 461 -3.58 20.34 -11.86
N GLU A 462 -2.61 21.23 -11.65
CA GLU A 462 -1.22 21.01 -12.04
C GLU A 462 -0.65 19.72 -11.43
N ILE A 463 -0.98 19.42 -10.17
CA ILE A 463 -0.45 18.26 -9.45
C ILE A 463 -1.07 16.96 -10.02
N THR A 464 -2.35 16.97 -10.42
CA THR A 464 -2.98 15.85 -11.12
C THR A 464 -2.19 15.47 -12.37
N PHE A 465 -1.79 16.45 -13.18
CA PHE A 465 -1.02 16.19 -14.40
C PHE A 465 0.38 15.66 -14.13
N ILE A 466 1.05 16.07 -13.03
CA ILE A 466 2.30 15.44 -12.58
C ILE A 466 2.08 13.95 -12.33
N GLY A 467 1.02 13.58 -11.61
CA GLY A 467 0.69 12.19 -11.30
C GLY A 467 0.46 11.33 -12.56
N VAL A 468 -0.30 11.84 -13.53
CA VAL A 468 -0.56 11.13 -14.79
C VAL A 468 0.69 11.03 -15.67
N LEU A 469 1.48 12.10 -15.78
CA LEU A 469 2.74 12.08 -16.55
C LEU A 469 3.77 11.13 -15.91
N SER A 470 3.82 11.05 -14.58
CA SER A 470 4.63 10.07 -13.85
C SER A 470 4.16 8.64 -14.10
N ALA A 471 2.85 8.38 -14.11
CA ALA A 471 2.31 7.08 -14.50
C ALA A 471 2.72 6.68 -15.92
N CYS A 472 2.60 7.62 -16.87
CA CYS A 472 3.07 7.40 -18.25
C CYS A 472 4.57 7.12 -18.30
N CYS A 473 5.39 7.86 -17.53
CA CYS A 473 6.83 7.67 -17.43
C CYS A 473 7.19 6.25 -16.96
N HIS A 474 6.56 5.77 -15.88
CA HIS A 474 6.84 4.44 -15.32
C HIS A 474 6.40 3.29 -16.23
N ALA A 475 5.33 3.48 -17.02
CA ALA A 475 4.84 2.47 -17.96
C ALA A 475 5.35 2.63 -19.40
N GLY A 476 6.14 3.67 -19.70
CA GLY A 476 6.64 3.96 -21.06
C GLY A 476 5.56 4.39 -22.07
N LEU A 477 4.44 4.95 -21.61
CA LEU A 477 3.30 5.35 -22.44
C LEU A 477 3.53 6.73 -23.08
N VAL A 478 4.41 6.77 -24.10
CA VAL A 478 4.85 8.03 -24.75
C VAL A 478 3.71 8.78 -25.45
N LYS A 479 2.78 8.06 -26.10
CA LYS A 479 1.68 8.69 -26.87
C LYS A 479 0.72 9.40 -25.93
N GLU A 480 0.25 8.70 -24.92
CA GLU A 480 -0.63 9.19 -23.88
C GLU A 480 0.02 10.36 -23.11
N GLY A 481 1.32 10.25 -22.81
CA GLY A 481 2.09 11.34 -22.20
C GLY A 481 2.07 12.64 -23.01
N ARG A 482 2.25 12.57 -24.34
CA ARG A 482 2.15 13.73 -25.25
C ARG A 482 0.75 14.32 -25.26
N GLU A 483 -0.27 13.47 -25.32
CA GLU A 483 -1.67 13.89 -25.33
C GLU A 483 -1.98 14.69 -24.06
N PHE A 484 -1.65 14.14 -22.88
CA PHE A 484 -1.86 14.82 -21.61
C PHE A 484 -1.06 16.13 -21.48
N PHE A 485 0.19 16.15 -21.94
CA PHE A 485 1.03 17.36 -21.93
C PHE A 485 0.48 18.49 -22.81
N SER A 486 -0.16 18.14 -23.94
CA SER A 486 -0.87 19.10 -24.80
C SER A 486 -2.20 19.57 -24.19
N LEU A 487 -2.90 18.67 -23.49
CA LEU A 487 -4.23 18.92 -22.93
C LEU A 487 -4.23 19.98 -21.84
N MET A 488 -3.11 20.11 -21.10
CA MET A 488 -2.91 21.12 -20.06
C MET A 488 -3.18 22.54 -20.56
N GLU A 489 -2.61 22.88 -21.73
CA GLU A 489 -2.67 24.23 -22.31
C GLU A 489 -3.94 24.41 -23.16
N THR A 490 -4.25 23.42 -24.00
CA THR A 490 -5.33 23.52 -25.00
C THR A 490 -6.74 23.50 -24.40
N LYS A 491 -6.98 22.66 -23.39
CA LYS A 491 -8.32 22.48 -22.78
C LYS A 491 -8.45 23.12 -21.41
N TYR A 492 -7.40 23.02 -20.59
CA TYR A 492 -7.46 23.46 -19.19
C TYR A 492 -6.80 24.81 -18.93
N HIS A 493 -6.12 25.39 -19.92
CA HIS A 493 -5.40 26.67 -19.83
C HIS A 493 -4.47 26.74 -18.61
N LEU A 494 -3.84 25.62 -18.28
CA LEU A 494 -2.86 25.51 -17.20
C LEU A 494 -1.46 25.76 -17.75
N GLU A 495 -0.72 26.65 -17.08
CA GLU A 495 0.68 26.90 -17.40
C GLU A 495 1.55 25.68 -17.05
N ARG A 496 2.44 25.31 -17.97
CA ARG A 496 3.36 24.20 -17.76
C ARG A 496 4.48 24.62 -16.82
N LYS A 497 4.48 24.10 -15.60
CA LYS A 497 5.57 24.26 -14.63
C LYS A 497 6.73 23.29 -14.83
N MET A 498 7.84 23.60 -14.17
CA MET A 498 9.09 22.87 -14.22
C MET A 498 8.96 21.35 -14.03
N LYS A 499 8.13 20.92 -13.07
CA LYS A 499 7.90 19.50 -12.78
C LYS A 499 7.23 18.75 -13.94
N HIS A 500 6.36 19.40 -14.73
CA HIS A 500 5.72 18.77 -15.89
C HIS A 500 6.75 18.49 -16.99
N TYR A 501 7.64 19.46 -17.25
CA TYR A 501 8.74 19.27 -18.19
C TYR A 501 9.67 18.14 -17.73
N SER A 502 10.04 18.11 -16.45
CA SER A 502 10.85 17.03 -15.88
C SER A 502 10.24 15.64 -16.11
N CYS A 503 8.94 15.44 -15.83
CA CYS A 503 8.27 14.17 -16.08
C CYS A 503 8.23 13.79 -17.57
N MET A 504 8.01 14.77 -18.46
CA MET A 504 7.97 14.53 -19.91
C MET A 504 9.36 14.17 -20.47
N ILE A 505 10.40 14.84 -19.99
CA ILE A 505 11.79 14.58 -20.37
C ILE A 505 12.24 13.21 -19.87
N ASP A 506 11.88 12.83 -18.63
CA ASP A 506 12.16 11.50 -18.10
C ASP A 506 11.43 10.41 -18.91
N LEU A 507 10.16 10.62 -19.27
CA LEU A 507 9.41 9.72 -20.16
C LEU A 507 10.08 9.54 -21.53
N LEU A 508 10.41 10.64 -22.22
CA LEU A 508 11.08 10.61 -23.54
C LEU A 508 12.46 9.97 -23.45
N GLY A 509 13.22 10.31 -22.40
CA GLY A 509 14.55 9.80 -22.15
C GLY A 509 14.57 8.28 -21.92
N ARG A 510 13.67 7.77 -21.07
CA ARG A 510 13.53 6.32 -20.83
C ARG A 510 13.06 5.56 -22.07
N ALA A 511 12.19 6.17 -22.88
CA ALA A 511 11.71 5.59 -24.14
C ALA A 511 12.73 5.65 -25.29
N GLY A 512 13.87 6.33 -25.11
CA GLY A 512 14.94 6.44 -26.11
C GLY A 512 14.82 7.60 -27.10
N HIS A 513 13.84 8.50 -26.91
CA HIS A 513 13.64 9.69 -27.74
C HIS A 513 14.52 10.87 -27.27
N LEU A 514 15.85 10.68 -27.28
CA LEU A 514 16.80 11.66 -26.72
C LEU A 514 16.83 12.99 -27.48
N ASP A 515 16.76 12.97 -28.81
CA ASP A 515 16.82 14.19 -29.63
C ASP A 515 15.63 15.12 -29.33
N GLU A 516 14.46 14.51 -29.12
CA GLU A 516 13.25 15.24 -28.73
C GLU A 516 13.33 15.73 -27.29
N ALA A 517 13.87 14.93 -26.36
CA ALA A 517 14.09 15.35 -24.99
C ALA A 517 15.04 16.56 -24.92
N GLU A 518 16.11 16.57 -25.72
CA GLU A 518 17.03 17.71 -25.86
C GLU A 518 16.33 18.93 -26.47
N GLN A 519 15.53 18.74 -27.52
CA GLN A 519 14.75 19.83 -28.11
C GLN A 519 13.77 20.44 -27.09
N LEU A 520 13.13 19.62 -26.25
CA LEU A 520 12.20 20.08 -25.22
C LEU A 520 12.90 20.91 -24.13
N VAL A 521 14.14 20.54 -23.76
CA VAL A 521 14.97 21.35 -22.85
C VAL A 521 15.44 22.66 -23.46
N ASN A 522 15.69 22.70 -24.77
CA ASN A 522 16.09 23.93 -25.43
C ASN A 522 14.92 24.89 -25.69
N THR A 523 13.68 24.38 -25.71
CA THR A 523 12.46 25.15 -26.05
C THR A 523 11.61 25.53 -24.84
N MET A 524 11.95 25.05 -23.64
CA MET A 524 11.21 25.39 -22.42
C MET A 524 11.37 26.88 -22.04
N PRO A 525 10.33 27.52 -21.47
CA PRO A 525 10.31 28.96 -21.22
C PRO A 525 11.08 29.40 -19.96
N MET A 526 11.60 28.44 -19.17
CA MET A 526 12.38 28.70 -17.95
C MET A 526 13.73 27.99 -18.02
N GLU A 527 14.72 28.46 -17.25
CA GLU A 527 16.01 27.78 -17.19
C GLU A 527 15.87 26.38 -16.56
N PRO A 528 16.52 25.34 -17.13
CA PRO A 528 16.39 23.99 -16.60
C PRO A 528 17.16 23.82 -15.28
N ASP A 529 16.54 23.14 -14.32
CA ASP A 529 17.02 22.89 -12.96
C ASP A 529 17.78 21.57 -12.87
N ALA A 530 18.30 21.27 -11.68
CA ALA A 530 19.04 20.04 -11.44
C ALA A 530 18.22 18.76 -11.73
N VAL A 531 16.89 18.80 -11.59
CA VAL A 531 16.03 17.63 -11.82
C VAL A 531 15.89 17.35 -13.31
N VAL A 532 15.69 18.39 -14.13
CA VAL A 532 15.60 18.25 -15.59
C VAL A 532 16.93 17.80 -16.20
N TRP A 533 18.04 18.44 -15.83
CA TRP A 533 19.36 18.01 -16.30
C TRP A 533 19.71 16.60 -15.78
N GLY A 534 19.29 16.26 -14.56
CA GLY A 534 19.41 14.92 -14.00
C GLY A 534 18.65 13.86 -14.81
N ALA A 535 17.42 14.16 -15.23
CA ALA A 535 16.60 13.27 -16.06
C ALA A 535 17.25 13.02 -17.44
N ILE A 536 17.72 14.07 -18.12
CA ILE A 536 18.49 13.92 -19.37
C ILE A 536 19.76 13.11 -19.14
N PHE A 537 20.51 13.43 -18.09
CA PHE A 537 21.78 12.78 -17.82
C PHE A 537 21.61 11.28 -17.54
N PHE A 538 20.58 10.91 -16.79
CA PHE A 538 20.20 9.52 -16.56
C PHE A 538 19.77 8.81 -17.85
N ALA A 539 18.93 9.45 -18.67
CA ALA A 539 18.50 8.91 -19.95
C ALA A 539 19.68 8.69 -20.92
N CYS A 540 20.64 9.62 -20.96
CA CYS A 540 21.85 9.51 -21.78
C CYS A 540 22.72 8.33 -21.35
N ARG A 541 22.79 8.03 -20.05
CA ARG A 541 23.48 6.84 -19.55
C ARG A 541 22.79 5.57 -20.02
N MET A 542 21.46 5.51 -19.87
CA MET A 542 20.67 4.34 -20.26
C MET A 542 20.74 4.02 -21.75
N GLN A 543 20.80 5.05 -22.59
CA GLN A 543 20.80 4.91 -24.06
C GLN A 543 22.21 5.00 -24.68
N GLY A 544 23.26 5.22 -23.88
CA GLY A 544 24.65 5.28 -24.33
C GLY A 544 25.10 6.56 -25.06
N ASN A 545 24.39 7.69 -24.91
CA ASN A 545 24.73 8.96 -25.56
C ASN A 545 25.70 9.81 -24.71
N ILE A 546 27.01 9.64 -24.97
CA ILE A 546 28.08 10.26 -24.16
C ILE A 546 28.17 11.78 -24.36
N SER A 547 27.92 12.30 -25.56
CA SER A 547 28.09 13.73 -25.86
C SER A 547 27.01 14.58 -25.21
N LEU A 548 25.75 14.14 -25.25
CA LEU A 548 24.66 14.78 -24.53
C LEU A 548 24.80 14.59 -23.01
N GLY A 549 25.25 13.41 -22.57
CA GLY A 549 25.54 13.14 -21.15
C GLY A 549 26.64 14.05 -20.55
N GLU A 550 27.73 14.31 -21.29
CA GLU A 550 28.80 15.24 -20.87
C GLU A 550 28.28 16.67 -20.72
N ARG A 551 27.46 17.15 -21.66
CA ARG A 551 26.85 18.49 -21.57
C ARG A 551 25.91 18.61 -20.38
N ALA A 552 25.03 17.61 -20.19
CA ALA A 552 24.09 17.60 -19.07
C ALA A 552 24.81 17.56 -17.71
N ALA A 553 25.87 16.78 -17.58
CA ALA A 553 26.67 16.71 -16.36
C ALA A 553 27.41 18.02 -16.06
N MET A 554 27.96 18.70 -17.09
CA MET A 554 28.60 20.02 -16.87
C MET A 554 27.58 21.06 -16.42
N LYS A 555 26.36 21.04 -16.97
CA LYS A 555 25.26 21.90 -16.51
C LYS A 555 24.85 21.60 -15.06
N LEU A 556 24.81 20.32 -14.66
CA LEU A 556 24.57 19.93 -13.27
C LEU A 556 25.67 20.43 -12.32
N VAL A 557 26.94 20.36 -12.74
CA VAL A 557 28.08 20.87 -11.96
C VAL A 557 28.03 22.40 -11.81
N GLU A 558 27.57 23.12 -12.84
CA GLU A 558 27.35 24.57 -12.75
C GLU A 558 26.25 24.93 -11.72
N ILE A 559 25.21 24.08 -11.58
CA ILE A 559 24.08 24.30 -10.67
C ILE A 559 24.43 23.94 -9.23
N ASP A 560 24.97 22.74 -9.02
CA ASP A 560 25.38 22.25 -7.70
C ASP A 560 26.77 21.59 -7.76
N PRO A 561 27.84 22.37 -7.57
CA PRO A 561 29.20 21.85 -7.51
C PRO A 561 29.44 20.90 -6.32
N SER A 562 28.56 20.90 -5.31
CA SER A 562 28.72 20.11 -4.09
C SER A 562 28.10 18.71 -4.18
N ASP A 563 27.27 18.44 -5.20
CA ASP A 563 26.66 17.13 -5.39
C ASP A 563 27.68 16.12 -5.95
N SER A 564 28.15 15.26 -5.06
CA SER A 564 29.06 14.15 -5.37
C SER A 564 28.49 13.16 -6.40
N GLY A 565 27.17 13.03 -6.52
CA GLY A 565 26.48 12.11 -7.42
C GLY A 565 26.78 12.38 -8.88
N ILE A 566 26.84 13.65 -9.28
CA ILE A 566 27.09 14.08 -10.66
C ILE A 566 28.48 13.61 -11.12
N TYR A 567 29.52 13.87 -10.31
CA TYR A 567 30.90 13.49 -10.63
C TYR A 567 31.08 11.98 -10.69
N VAL A 568 30.45 11.24 -9.77
CA VAL A 568 30.52 9.78 -9.74
C VAL A 568 29.84 9.18 -10.98
N LEU A 569 28.62 9.63 -11.31
CA LEU A 569 27.87 9.14 -12.46
C LEU A 569 28.58 9.50 -13.79
N LEU A 570 29.16 10.69 -13.91
CA LEU A 570 29.90 11.10 -15.11
C LEU A 570 31.20 10.30 -15.29
N ALA A 571 31.92 10.06 -14.20
CA ALA A 571 33.10 9.20 -14.22
C ALA A 571 32.76 7.74 -14.59
N ASN A 572 31.58 7.25 -14.17
CA ASN A 572 31.09 5.92 -14.52
C ASN A 572 30.70 5.84 -16.00
N MET A 573 29.98 6.84 -16.52
CA MET A 573 29.62 6.92 -17.95
C MET A 573 30.87 6.94 -18.85
N TYR A 574 31.93 7.67 -18.49
CA TYR A 574 33.19 7.63 -19.22
C TYR A 574 33.92 6.29 -19.11
N ALA A 575 33.82 5.61 -17.99
CA ALA A 575 34.43 4.30 -17.80
C ALA A 575 33.69 3.20 -18.59
N GLU A 576 32.35 3.22 -18.62
CA GLU A 576 31.47 2.40 -19.49
C GLU A 576 31.87 2.57 -20.98
N ALA A 577 32.18 3.80 -21.39
CA ALA A 577 32.62 4.15 -22.74
C ALA A 577 34.13 3.92 -23.03
N ASN A 578 34.88 3.29 -22.12
CA ASN A 578 36.34 3.09 -22.21
C ASN A 578 37.21 4.38 -22.29
N MET A 579 36.68 5.55 -21.90
CA MET A 579 37.38 6.84 -21.89
C MET A 579 38.10 7.14 -20.56
N ARG A 580 39.04 6.25 -20.16
CA ARG A 580 39.71 6.25 -18.84
C ARG A 580 40.34 7.60 -18.43
N LYS A 581 40.99 8.30 -19.39
CA LYS A 581 41.62 9.62 -19.14
C LYS A 581 40.61 10.71 -18.76
N LYS A 582 39.39 10.70 -19.33
CA LYS A 582 38.33 11.65 -18.95
C LYS A 582 37.77 11.31 -17.57
N ALA A 583 37.57 10.03 -17.27
CA ALA A 583 37.11 9.57 -15.94
C ALA A 583 38.08 9.98 -14.81
N ASP A 584 39.39 9.84 -15.04
CA ASP A 584 40.40 10.25 -14.05
C ASP A 584 40.45 11.77 -13.83
N LYS A 585 40.24 12.57 -14.90
CA LYS A 585 40.09 14.03 -14.80
C LYS A 585 38.88 14.43 -13.95
N VAL A 586 37.73 13.79 -14.13
CA VAL A 586 36.52 14.06 -13.32
C VAL A 586 36.75 13.72 -11.85
N ARG A 587 37.40 12.58 -11.56
CA ARG A 587 37.77 12.20 -10.18
C ARG A 587 38.83 13.10 -9.54
N ALA A 588 39.72 13.70 -10.35
CA ALA A 588 40.68 14.68 -9.87
C ALA A 588 40.00 16.03 -9.57
N MET A 589 39.05 16.44 -10.43
CA MET A 589 38.23 17.62 -10.22
C MET A 589 37.39 17.54 -8.94
N MET A 590 36.72 16.40 -8.69
CA MET A 590 35.99 16.15 -7.45
C MET A 590 36.89 16.29 -6.19
N ARG A 591 38.13 15.79 -6.25
CA ARG A 591 39.12 15.91 -5.16
C ARG A 591 39.61 17.35 -4.97
N HIS A 592 39.84 18.08 -6.06
CA HIS A 592 40.28 19.48 -6.00
C HIS A 592 39.20 20.41 -5.42
N LEU A 593 37.93 20.12 -5.69
CA LEU A 593 36.79 20.88 -5.18
C LEU A 593 36.39 20.50 -3.74
N GLY A 594 37.06 19.52 -3.12
CA GLY A 594 36.75 19.08 -1.76
C GLY A 594 35.39 18.38 -1.62
N VAL A 595 34.82 17.90 -2.73
CA VAL A 595 33.51 17.26 -2.75
C VAL A 595 33.66 15.81 -2.27
N GLU A 596 33.15 15.54 -1.08
CA GLU A 596 33.14 14.19 -0.52
C GLU A 596 31.93 13.38 -1.00
N LYS A 597 32.13 12.09 -1.22
CA LYS A 597 31.04 11.18 -1.59
C LYS A 597 30.04 11.11 -0.43
N VAL A 598 28.80 11.50 -0.68
CA VAL A 598 27.72 11.37 0.32
C VAL A 598 27.52 9.88 0.65
N PRO A 599 27.66 9.48 1.92
CA PRO A 599 27.44 8.10 2.34
C PRO A 599 25.97 7.71 2.14
N GLY A 600 25.72 6.52 1.60
CA GLY A 600 24.36 5.99 1.53
C GLY A 600 23.77 5.78 2.92
N CYS A 601 22.49 6.07 3.09
CA CYS A 601 21.75 5.78 4.31
C CYS A 601 20.68 4.71 4.08
N SER A 602 20.36 3.93 5.11
CA SER A 602 19.24 3.01 5.15
C SER A 602 18.53 3.20 6.48
N CYS A 603 17.20 3.14 6.52
CA CYS A 603 16.45 3.26 7.76
C CYS A 603 15.56 2.03 7.98
N ILE A 604 15.35 1.68 9.25
CA ILE A 604 14.45 0.61 9.68
C ILE A 604 13.57 1.12 10.83
N GLU A 605 12.28 0.80 10.79
CA GLU A 605 11.38 1.02 11.91
C GLU A 605 11.43 -0.19 12.85
N LEU A 606 11.83 0.00 14.10
CA LEU A 606 11.81 -1.02 15.15
C LEU A 606 11.04 -0.49 16.34
N ASN A 607 9.97 -1.19 16.73
CA ASN A 607 9.11 -0.81 17.87
C ASN A 607 8.57 0.64 17.79
N GLY A 608 8.29 1.15 16.58
CA GLY A 608 7.80 2.50 16.36
C GLY A 608 8.87 3.60 16.36
N VAL A 609 10.16 3.25 16.37
CA VAL A 609 11.29 4.18 16.24
C VAL A 609 12.01 3.94 14.92
N VAL A 610 12.19 4.99 14.11
CA VAL A 610 12.93 4.92 12.84
C VAL A 610 14.43 5.08 13.12
N HIS A 611 15.17 3.98 13.03
CA HIS A 611 16.62 3.95 13.13
C HIS A 611 17.25 4.16 11.75
N GLU A 612 18.08 5.19 11.63
CA GLU A 612 18.79 5.51 10.40
C GLU A 612 20.25 5.09 10.53
N PHE A 613 20.76 4.40 9.52
CA PHE A 613 22.12 3.92 9.44
C PHE A 613 22.80 4.62 8.26
N ILE A 614 23.71 5.53 8.57
CA ILE A 614 24.52 6.22 7.56
C ILE A 614 25.88 5.50 7.50
N VAL A 615 26.40 5.27 6.29
CA VAL A 615 27.73 4.65 6.11
C VAL A 615 28.79 5.45 6.88
N LYS A 616 29.44 4.79 7.87
CA LYS A 616 30.44 5.33 8.84
C LYS A 616 29.90 6.15 10.02
N ASP A 617 28.59 6.20 10.23
CA ASP A 617 27.99 6.87 11.39
C ASP A 617 28.28 6.14 12.71
N LYS A 618 28.80 6.87 13.71
CA LYS A 618 29.14 6.40 15.07
C LYS A 618 28.24 6.97 16.15
N SER A 619 27.16 7.67 15.79
CA SER A 619 26.26 8.35 16.71
C SER A 619 25.52 7.43 17.68
N HIS A 620 25.31 6.16 17.30
CA HIS A 620 24.63 5.16 18.14
C HIS A 620 25.41 4.88 19.44
N THR A 621 24.72 4.72 20.56
CA THR A 621 25.34 4.45 21.88
C THR A 621 26.20 3.19 21.89
N ASP A 622 25.76 2.18 21.14
CA ASP A 622 26.50 0.92 20.94
C ASP A 622 27.36 0.92 19.67
N SER A 623 27.64 2.08 19.07
CA SER A 623 28.39 2.17 17.81
C SER A 623 29.74 1.48 17.93
N HIS A 624 30.41 1.56 19.08
CA HIS A 624 31.68 0.87 19.30
C HIS A 624 31.53 -0.64 19.15
N ALA A 625 30.54 -1.26 19.80
CA ALA A 625 30.27 -2.69 19.68
C ALA A 625 29.83 -3.09 18.26
N ILE A 626 29.05 -2.25 17.58
CA ILE A 626 28.61 -2.48 16.20
C ILE A 626 29.78 -2.38 15.22
N TYR A 627 30.66 -1.39 15.38
CA TYR A 627 31.86 -1.24 14.56
C TYR A 627 32.93 -2.26 14.91
N ASP A 628 33.06 -2.69 16.16
CA ASP A 628 33.97 -3.76 16.57
C ASP A 628 33.49 -5.09 15.98
N CYS A 629 32.19 -5.37 15.99
CA CYS A 629 31.60 -6.52 15.30
C CYS A 629 31.76 -6.42 13.78
N LEU A 630 31.48 -5.27 13.16
CA LEU A 630 31.73 -5.01 11.74
C LEU A 630 33.23 -5.10 11.41
N HIS A 631 34.12 -4.71 12.32
CA HIS A 631 35.57 -4.78 12.16
C HIS A 631 36.06 -6.21 12.29
N GLU A 632 35.50 -7.01 13.21
CA GLU A 632 35.73 -8.45 13.30
C GLU A 632 35.27 -9.16 12.03
N ILE A 633 34.07 -8.84 11.53
CA ILE A 633 33.55 -9.32 10.25
C ILE A 633 34.47 -8.86 9.10
N THR A 634 34.93 -7.61 9.11
CA THR A 634 35.82 -7.05 8.07
C THR A 634 37.22 -7.63 8.14
N LEU A 635 37.73 -7.97 9.34
CA LEU A 635 39.01 -8.65 9.56
C LEU A 635 38.92 -10.10 9.09
N GLN A 636 37.81 -10.78 9.36
CA GLN A 636 37.53 -12.10 8.79
C GLN A 636 37.45 -12.04 7.26
N ILE A 637 36.86 -10.99 6.70
CA ILE A 637 36.84 -10.74 5.25
C ILE A 637 38.23 -10.37 4.71
N LYS A 638 39.05 -9.59 5.42
CA LYS A 638 40.41 -9.21 5.00
C LYS A 638 41.42 -10.36 5.10
N HIS A 639 41.29 -11.24 6.09
CA HIS A 639 42.09 -12.46 6.19
C HIS A 639 41.79 -13.45 5.04
N THR A 640 40.65 -13.27 4.36
CA THR A 640 40.34 -13.93 3.08
C THR A 640 40.77 -13.12 1.84
N ALA A 641 41.14 -11.84 1.99
CA ALA A 641 41.43 -10.92 0.90
C ALA A 641 42.88 -10.93 0.38
N ASP A 642 43.87 -11.42 1.15
CA ASP A 642 45.24 -11.64 0.65
C ASP A 642 45.32 -12.74 -0.44
N LEU A 643 44.22 -13.47 -0.67
CA LEU A 643 44.03 -14.43 -1.77
C LEU A 643 43.33 -13.84 -3.01
N LEU A 644 42.96 -12.55 -3.00
CA LEU A 644 42.04 -11.95 -3.97
C LEU A 644 42.60 -10.69 -4.66
N SER A 645 43.76 -10.83 -5.34
CA SER A 645 44.26 -9.82 -6.28
C SER A 645 43.38 -9.63 -7.54
N ILE A 646 42.22 -10.28 -7.60
CA ILE A 646 41.26 -10.21 -8.71
C ILE A 646 40.12 -9.21 -8.40
N SER A 647 39.96 -8.78 -7.14
CA SER A 647 38.84 -7.92 -6.73
C SER A 647 38.94 -6.45 -7.17
N ALA A 648 40.13 -5.95 -7.55
CA ALA A 648 40.29 -4.57 -8.03
C ALA A 648 39.67 -4.34 -9.43
N ALA A 649 39.65 -5.37 -10.28
CA ALA A 649 38.93 -5.32 -11.57
C ALA A 649 37.41 -5.40 -11.37
N VAL A 650 36.97 -6.14 -10.34
CA VAL A 650 35.56 -6.25 -9.95
C VAL A 650 35.06 -4.94 -9.35
N CYS A 651 35.86 -4.21 -8.56
CA CYS A 651 35.44 -2.90 -8.03
C CYS A 651 35.34 -1.80 -9.09
N LEU A 652 36.10 -1.86 -10.19
CA LEU A 652 35.94 -0.92 -11.31
C LEU A 652 34.80 -1.31 -12.26
N PHE A 653 34.54 -2.60 -12.44
CA PHE A 653 33.35 -3.09 -13.15
C PHE A 653 32.04 -2.85 -12.37
N LEU A 654 32.09 -2.82 -11.03
CA LEU A 654 30.91 -2.58 -10.17
C LEU A 654 30.49 -1.11 -10.09
N LEU A 655 31.36 -0.16 -10.47
CA LEU A 655 30.99 1.27 -10.47
C LEU A 655 30.32 1.68 -11.79
N CYS A 656 30.58 0.98 -12.88
CA CYS A 656 30.23 1.44 -14.23
C CYS A 656 29.43 0.36 -15.00
N ASP A 657 28.46 -0.28 -14.36
CA ASP A 657 27.38 -0.98 -15.07
C ASP A 657 26.16 -1.11 -14.16
N GLY A 658 25.76 0.04 -13.60
CA GLY A 658 24.56 0.21 -12.78
C GLY A 658 23.28 0.36 -13.59
N SER A 659 23.26 -0.07 -14.85
CA SER A 659 22.07 -0.16 -15.68
C SER A 659 22.33 -1.13 -16.84
N LEU A 660 22.27 -2.45 -16.59
CA LEU A 660 21.62 -3.43 -17.48
C LEU A 660 21.83 -4.90 -17.12
N ALA A 661 22.69 -5.29 -16.17
CA ALA A 661 22.90 -6.71 -15.89
C ALA A 661 23.27 -7.07 -14.45
N GLN A 662 22.72 -6.42 -13.42
CA GLN A 662 22.80 -6.94 -12.05
C GLN A 662 21.91 -6.17 -11.05
N GLN A 663 20.69 -6.53 -10.63
CA GLN A 663 19.75 -7.65 -10.83
C GLN A 663 20.25 -9.11 -10.75
N LEU A 664 21.53 -9.39 -10.59
CA LEU A 664 22.07 -10.75 -10.73
C LEU A 664 23.33 -10.98 -9.87
N LEU A 665 23.17 -10.87 -8.54
CA LEU A 665 24.13 -11.22 -7.48
C LEU A 665 24.69 -10.02 -6.69
N GLY A 666 23.78 -9.22 -6.12
CA GLY A 666 24.00 -8.71 -4.76
C GLY A 666 23.89 -9.87 -3.77
N GLN A 667 24.75 -9.89 -2.76
CA GLN A 667 24.48 -10.65 -1.53
C GLN A 667 23.21 -10.07 -0.92
N SER A 668 22.08 -10.64 -1.31
CA SER A 668 20.82 -10.47 -0.61
C SER A 668 20.96 -11.15 0.74
N THR A 669 20.94 -10.37 1.81
CA THR A 669 20.04 -10.75 2.91
C THR A 669 18.66 -10.82 2.28
N SER A 670 18.23 -12.04 1.96
CA SER A 670 16.98 -12.30 1.28
C SER A 670 15.82 -11.69 2.07
N GLN A 671 15.31 -10.56 1.57
CA GLN A 671 13.89 -10.21 1.58
C GLN A 671 13.13 -11.23 0.71
N TRP A 672 13.14 -12.48 1.17
CA TRP A 672 12.23 -13.59 0.86
C TRP A 672 12.32 -14.55 2.07
N GLN A 673 12.32 -14.00 3.29
CA GLN A 673 11.72 -14.73 4.38
C GLN A 673 10.22 -14.59 4.14
N SER A 674 9.62 -15.64 3.58
CA SER A 674 8.20 -15.92 3.77
C SER A 674 7.82 -15.51 5.19
N SER A 675 6.74 -14.74 5.34
CA SER A 675 6.13 -14.37 6.63
C SER A 675 5.77 -15.62 7.44
N ARG A 676 6.77 -16.26 8.01
CA ARG A 676 6.69 -17.36 8.97
C ARG A 676 6.90 -16.73 10.33
N ARG A 677 5.85 -16.04 10.79
CA ARG A 677 5.81 -15.42 12.11
C ARG A 677 5.99 -16.51 13.15
N GLY A 678 6.98 -16.31 14.01
CA GLY A 678 7.31 -17.16 15.14
C GLY A 678 8.77 -17.53 15.06
N SER A 679 9.65 -16.74 15.67
CA SER A 679 10.93 -17.28 16.09
C SER A 679 10.67 -18.05 17.39
N PRO A 680 10.65 -19.40 17.38
CA PRO A 680 11.18 -20.10 18.53
C PRO A 680 12.69 -19.82 18.58
N ARG A 681 13.27 -20.00 19.76
CA ARG A 681 14.71 -19.90 20.08
C ARG A 681 15.61 -20.33 18.92
N GLY A 682 16.71 -19.60 18.70
CA GLY A 682 17.64 -19.81 17.58
C GLY A 682 17.85 -21.28 17.20
N CYS A 683 17.56 -21.61 15.95
CA CYS A 683 17.61 -22.95 15.39
C CYS A 683 19.00 -23.57 15.52
N ARG A 684 19.16 -24.59 16.37
CA ARG A 684 20.43 -25.31 16.56
C ARG A 684 20.51 -26.51 15.62
N PHE A 685 21.21 -26.33 14.49
CA PHE A 685 21.47 -27.39 13.51
C PHE A 685 22.72 -28.25 13.84
N ASP A 686 23.25 -28.14 15.06
CA ASP A 686 24.55 -28.69 15.47
C ASP A 686 24.59 -30.24 15.50
N ARG A 687 23.44 -30.91 15.38
CA ARG A 687 23.29 -32.37 15.35
C ARG A 687 22.24 -32.79 14.31
N LEU A 688 22.55 -32.66 13.02
CA LEU A 688 21.73 -33.28 11.97
C LEU A 688 21.82 -34.81 12.13
N GLN A 689 20.71 -35.52 12.33
CA GLN A 689 20.68 -36.98 12.36
C GLN A 689 19.64 -37.49 11.35
N ALA A 690 19.85 -38.70 10.82
CA ALA A 690 18.89 -39.34 9.93
C ALA A 690 17.66 -39.76 10.75
N PHE A 691 16.46 -39.30 10.35
CA PHE A 691 15.25 -39.51 11.15
C PHE A 691 14.52 -40.82 10.77
N GLU A 692 14.10 -41.56 11.80
CA GLU A 692 13.12 -42.64 11.70
C GLU A 692 11.72 -42.13 12.08
N PRO A 693 10.63 -42.72 11.54
CA PRO A 693 9.27 -42.35 11.92
C PRO A 693 9.01 -42.69 13.39
N ILE A 694 8.48 -41.73 14.14
CA ILE A 694 8.25 -41.88 15.59
C ILE A 694 6.97 -42.63 15.88
N ARG A 695 5.99 -42.53 14.98
CA ARG A 695 4.69 -43.14 15.15
C ARG A 695 4.20 -43.72 13.84
N SER A 696 3.74 -44.97 13.88
CA SER A 696 3.05 -45.62 12.79
C SER A 696 1.61 -45.96 13.21
N VAL A 697 0.64 -45.55 12.41
CA VAL A 697 -0.78 -45.80 12.62
C VAL A 697 -1.26 -46.75 11.52
N ARG A 698 -1.72 -47.94 11.93
CA ARG A 698 -2.24 -48.95 11.01
C ARG A 698 -3.73 -48.75 10.79
N SER A 699 -4.12 -48.69 9.52
CA SER A 699 -5.49 -48.62 9.03
C SER A 699 -5.87 -49.93 8.33
N GLN A 700 -7.14 -50.12 7.98
CA GLN A 700 -7.64 -51.39 7.43
C GLN A 700 -6.98 -51.77 6.08
N ALA A 701 -6.67 -50.77 5.26
CA ALA A 701 -6.05 -50.95 3.95
C ALA A 701 -4.79 -50.09 3.79
N GLY A 702 -4.03 -49.86 4.86
CA GLY A 702 -2.81 -49.09 4.76
C GLY A 702 -2.18 -48.71 6.09
N THR A 703 -1.07 -47.97 6.02
CA THR A 703 -0.30 -47.52 7.18
C THR A 703 0.13 -46.07 6.97
N THR A 704 -0.04 -45.22 7.99
CA THR A 704 0.42 -43.82 8.00
C THR A 704 1.52 -43.67 9.04
N GLU A 705 2.69 -43.20 8.62
CA GLU A 705 3.85 -42.98 9.47
C GLU A 705 4.15 -41.50 9.60
N PHE A 706 4.26 -41.04 10.84
CA PHE A 706 4.47 -39.64 11.20
C PHE A 706 5.92 -39.43 11.65
N PHE A 707 6.54 -38.39 11.09
CA PHE A 707 7.80 -37.85 11.56
C PHE A 707 7.54 -36.79 12.63
N ASP A 708 8.50 -36.55 13.53
CA ASP A 708 8.31 -35.60 14.64
C ASP A 708 8.07 -34.18 14.14
N VAL A 709 6.87 -33.64 14.35
CA VAL A 709 6.61 -32.21 14.11
C VAL A 709 7.19 -31.36 15.25
N SER A 710 7.40 -31.95 16.44
CA SER A 710 7.96 -31.24 17.60
C SER A 710 9.48 -31.16 17.61
N ASN A 711 10.15 -31.84 16.67
CA ASN A 711 11.60 -31.78 16.54
C ASN A 711 12.06 -30.39 16.05
N GLU A 712 13.10 -29.86 16.69
CA GLU A 712 13.65 -28.53 16.43
C GLU A 712 13.95 -28.30 14.95
N LEU A 713 14.44 -29.31 14.21
CA LEU A 713 14.78 -29.17 12.80
C LEU A 713 13.53 -28.97 11.92
N PHE A 714 12.46 -29.74 12.16
CA PHE A 714 11.20 -29.61 11.42
C PHE A 714 10.49 -28.29 11.73
N GLN A 715 10.50 -27.87 13.00
CA GLN A 715 10.02 -26.55 13.43
C GLN A 715 10.77 -25.41 12.75
N CYS A 716 12.10 -25.50 12.69
CA CYS A 716 12.95 -24.51 12.03
C CYS A 716 12.72 -24.43 10.52
N THR A 717 12.52 -25.57 9.86
CA THR A 717 12.15 -25.59 8.44
C THR A 717 10.69 -25.29 8.19
N GLY A 718 9.85 -25.20 9.23
CA GLY A 718 8.41 -25.00 9.14
C GLY A 718 7.69 -25.95 8.19
N VAL A 719 8.03 -27.24 8.25
CA VAL A 719 7.33 -28.28 7.49
C VAL A 719 6.99 -29.47 8.37
N SER A 720 5.92 -30.19 8.01
CA SER A 720 5.52 -31.48 8.57
C SER A 720 5.64 -32.56 7.50
N VAL A 721 6.07 -33.77 7.87
CA VAL A 721 6.30 -34.87 6.94
C VAL A 721 5.56 -36.13 7.38
N VAL A 722 4.88 -36.76 6.43
CA VAL A 722 4.13 -38.01 6.63
C VAL A 722 4.39 -38.97 5.47
N ARG A 723 4.59 -40.25 5.78
CA ARG A 723 4.66 -41.33 4.77
C ARG A 723 3.38 -42.16 4.84
N ARG A 724 2.72 -42.35 3.70
CA ARG A 724 1.49 -43.16 3.59
C ARG A 724 1.72 -44.36 2.68
N VAL A 725 1.28 -45.52 3.14
CA VAL A 725 1.25 -46.80 2.40
C VAL A 725 -0.21 -47.21 2.26
N ILE A 726 -0.74 -47.18 1.04
CA ILE A 726 -2.15 -47.50 0.74
C ILE A 726 -2.16 -48.84 -0.02
N GLU A 727 -2.70 -49.88 0.60
CA GLU A 727 -2.83 -51.23 0.01
C GLU A 727 -3.72 -51.23 -1.23
N PRO A 728 -3.64 -52.25 -2.10
CA PRO A 728 -4.56 -52.40 -3.24
C PRO A 728 -6.02 -52.30 -2.81
N ARG A 729 -6.80 -51.52 -3.56
CA ARG A 729 -8.19 -51.14 -3.25
C ARG A 729 -8.35 -50.34 -1.94
N GLY A 730 -7.27 -49.76 -1.43
CA GLY A 730 -7.30 -48.83 -0.31
C GLY A 730 -7.71 -47.44 -0.77
N LEU A 731 -8.62 -46.82 -0.02
CA LEU A 731 -9.05 -45.43 -0.17
C LEU A 731 -8.59 -44.64 1.06
N LEU A 732 -7.67 -43.71 0.85
CA LEU A 732 -7.40 -42.63 1.79
C LEU A 732 -8.61 -41.71 1.81
N LEU A 733 -9.22 -41.60 2.99
CA LEU A 733 -10.41 -40.79 3.21
C LEU A 733 -10.15 -39.30 2.89
N PRO A 734 -11.17 -38.58 2.40
CA PRO A 734 -11.02 -37.16 2.11
C PRO A 734 -10.70 -36.43 3.41
N HIS A 735 -9.60 -35.71 3.39
CA HIS A 735 -9.16 -34.93 4.53
C HIS A 735 -8.73 -33.54 4.10
N TYR A 736 -8.91 -32.60 5.00
CA TYR A 736 -8.59 -31.20 4.82
C TYR A 736 -7.37 -30.86 5.67
N THR A 737 -6.43 -30.12 5.08
CA THR A 737 -5.31 -29.52 5.80
C THR A 737 -5.28 -28.03 5.56
N ASN A 738 -5.10 -27.24 6.63
CA ASN A 738 -4.94 -25.79 6.49
C ASN A 738 -3.60 -25.39 5.83
N GLY A 739 -2.59 -26.26 5.81
CA GLY A 739 -1.31 -26.04 5.13
C GLY A 739 -1.24 -26.60 3.71
N ALA A 740 -0.47 -25.94 2.83
CA ALA A 740 -0.17 -26.42 1.48
C ALA A 740 0.84 -27.58 1.50
N SER A 741 0.72 -28.56 0.59
CA SER A 741 1.53 -29.77 0.59
C SER A 741 2.11 -30.13 -0.78
N LEU A 742 3.29 -30.74 -0.78
CA LEU A 742 3.85 -31.47 -1.93
C LEU A 742 3.83 -32.97 -1.65
N VAL A 743 3.39 -33.75 -2.63
CA VAL A 743 3.30 -35.20 -2.56
C VAL A 743 4.15 -35.82 -3.65
N TYR A 744 5.00 -36.78 -3.31
CA TYR A 744 5.72 -37.58 -4.29
C TYR A 744 5.31 -39.05 -4.22
N ILE A 745 4.90 -39.60 -5.37
CA ILE A 745 4.50 -41.00 -5.49
C ILE A 745 5.74 -41.87 -5.70
N ILE A 746 6.18 -42.54 -4.63
CA ILE A 746 7.36 -43.40 -4.63
C ILE A 746 7.08 -44.71 -5.37
N GLN A 747 5.87 -45.26 -5.23
CA GLN A 747 5.45 -46.52 -5.84
C GLN A 747 3.92 -46.53 -6.01
N GLY A 748 3.44 -47.30 -7.00
CA GLY A 748 2.03 -47.55 -7.24
C GLY A 748 1.38 -46.61 -8.25
N ARG A 749 0.09 -46.84 -8.51
CA ARG A 749 -0.75 -45.99 -9.33
C ARG A 749 -2.12 -45.86 -8.66
N GLY A 750 -2.82 -44.78 -8.99
CA GLY A 750 -4.09 -44.50 -8.36
C GLY A 750 -4.77 -43.30 -8.97
N ILE A 751 -5.85 -42.93 -8.32
CA ILE A 751 -6.66 -41.76 -8.64
C ILE A 751 -6.79 -40.87 -7.41
N THR A 752 -6.74 -39.57 -7.63
CA THR A 752 -6.88 -38.54 -6.60
C THR A 752 -7.73 -37.39 -7.12
N GLY A 753 -8.38 -36.66 -6.21
CA GLY A 753 -9.20 -35.50 -6.55
C GLY A 753 -9.44 -34.60 -5.35
N PRO A 754 -9.77 -33.31 -5.58
CA PRO A 754 -9.98 -32.34 -4.51
C PRO A 754 -11.37 -32.47 -3.85
N THR A 755 -12.34 -33.04 -4.55
CA THR A 755 -13.71 -33.26 -4.06
C THR A 755 -14.17 -34.66 -4.46
N PHE A 756 -14.99 -35.31 -3.61
CA PHE A 756 -15.67 -36.55 -4.00
C PHE A 756 -16.79 -36.20 -4.99
N PRO A 757 -16.99 -36.98 -6.08
CA PRO A 757 -18.06 -36.71 -7.03
C PRO A 757 -19.44 -36.68 -6.35
N GLY A 758 -20.30 -35.72 -6.73
CA GLY A 758 -21.67 -35.62 -6.21
C GLY A 758 -21.94 -34.55 -5.14
N CYS A 759 -21.11 -33.51 -5.01
CA CYS A 759 -21.39 -32.32 -4.18
C CYS A 759 -21.60 -31.07 -5.05
N PRO A 760 -22.84 -30.63 -5.32
CA PRO A 760 -23.07 -29.47 -6.19
C PRO A 760 -23.21 -28.10 -5.50
N GLU A 761 -23.36 -27.97 -4.16
CA GLU A 761 -24.03 -26.74 -3.65
C GLU A 761 -23.42 -25.97 -2.45
N THR A 762 -22.35 -26.41 -1.80
CA THR A 762 -21.98 -25.82 -0.49
C THR A 762 -21.00 -24.65 -0.46
N TYR A 763 -20.63 -24.03 -1.61
CA TYR A 763 -19.67 -22.91 -1.62
C TYR A 763 -20.15 -21.58 -2.24
N GLN A 764 -21.39 -21.47 -2.71
CA GLN A 764 -21.88 -20.22 -3.34
C GLN A 764 -22.86 -19.38 -2.50
N GLN A 765 -23.46 -19.91 -1.43
CA GLN A 765 -24.56 -19.20 -0.75
C GLN A 765 -24.14 -18.12 0.26
N GLN A 766 -22.87 -18.00 0.68
CA GLN A 766 -22.43 -16.92 1.59
C GLN A 766 -22.02 -15.62 0.89
N PHE A 767 -21.92 -15.60 -0.45
CA PHE A 767 -21.53 -14.41 -1.21
C PHE A 767 -22.65 -13.82 -2.10
N GLN A 768 -23.89 -14.32 -2.00
CA GLN A 768 -25.04 -13.84 -2.80
C GLN A 768 -26.25 -13.37 -1.96
N GLN A 769 -26.02 -12.74 -0.80
CA GLN A 769 -27.11 -12.09 -0.03
C GLN A 769 -27.01 -10.55 0.05
N SER A 770 -26.37 -9.89 -0.93
CA SER A 770 -26.48 -8.44 -1.06
C SER A 770 -26.38 -8.00 -2.51
N GLY A 771 -27.36 -8.39 -3.33
CA GLY A 771 -27.39 -8.03 -4.74
C GLY A 771 -28.60 -8.55 -5.51
N GLN A 772 -29.81 -8.38 -4.98
CA GLN A 772 -31.01 -8.48 -5.81
C GLN A 772 -31.95 -7.31 -5.52
N ALA A 773 -31.91 -6.31 -6.41
CA ALA A 773 -33.11 -5.64 -6.85
C ALA A 773 -32.91 -5.20 -8.30
N GLN A 774 -33.81 -5.71 -9.16
CA GLN A 774 -34.10 -5.29 -10.53
C GLN A 774 -33.17 -5.83 -11.63
N LEU A 775 -33.61 -6.88 -12.31
CA LEU A 775 -34.18 -6.74 -13.65
C LEU A 775 -34.92 -8.02 -14.08
N THR A 776 -35.98 -7.77 -14.83
CA THR A 776 -37.06 -8.63 -15.31
C THR A 776 -36.64 -9.67 -16.36
N GLU A 777 -37.28 -10.84 -16.24
CA GLU A 777 -37.82 -11.73 -17.28
C GLU A 777 -37.16 -11.72 -18.68
N SER A 778 -36.55 -12.85 -19.08
CA SER A 778 -37.28 -13.91 -19.79
C SER A 778 -36.33 -14.86 -20.54
N GLN A 779 -36.83 -16.09 -20.69
CA GLN A 779 -36.45 -17.15 -21.63
C GLN A 779 -35.50 -18.24 -21.12
N SER A 780 -36.18 -19.35 -20.86
CA SER A 780 -35.73 -20.73 -20.76
C SER A 780 -34.79 -21.17 -21.87
N GLN A 781 -33.58 -21.58 -21.51
CA GLN A 781 -32.93 -22.75 -22.08
C GLN A 781 -32.27 -23.54 -20.95
N SER A 782 -32.58 -24.84 -20.88
CA SER A 782 -31.97 -25.77 -19.95
C SER A 782 -30.49 -25.95 -20.27
N HIS A 783 -29.64 -25.07 -19.76
CA HIS A 783 -28.22 -25.36 -19.65
C HIS A 783 -28.04 -26.39 -18.53
N LYS A 784 -27.93 -27.68 -18.93
CA LYS A 784 -27.39 -28.73 -18.06
C LYS A 784 -26.03 -28.23 -17.55
N PHE A 785 -25.97 -27.92 -16.26
CA PHE A 785 -24.75 -27.45 -15.60
C PHE A 785 -23.62 -28.45 -15.83
N LYS A 786 -22.59 -28.02 -16.57
CA LYS A 786 -21.31 -28.72 -16.64
C LYS A 786 -20.61 -28.51 -15.30
N ASP A 787 -20.54 -29.56 -14.49
CA ASP A 787 -19.70 -29.53 -13.29
C ASP A 787 -18.24 -29.75 -13.72
N GLU A 788 -17.58 -28.66 -14.12
CA GLU A 788 -16.16 -28.68 -14.49
C GLU A 788 -15.22 -28.89 -13.29
N HIS A 789 -15.78 -28.97 -12.08
CA HIS A 789 -15.07 -29.08 -10.81
C HIS A 789 -14.82 -30.53 -10.36
N GLN A 790 -15.36 -31.52 -11.07
CA GLN A 790 -15.22 -32.97 -10.78
C GLN A 790 -14.07 -33.66 -11.51
N LYS A 791 -12.91 -33.00 -11.66
CA LYS A 791 -11.76 -33.59 -12.39
C LYS A 791 -10.98 -34.55 -11.49
N ILE A 792 -11.02 -35.83 -11.85
CA ILE A 792 -10.25 -36.91 -11.20
C ILE A 792 -8.91 -37.06 -11.92
N HIS A 793 -7.82 -37.12 -11.16
CA HIS A 793 -6.47 -37.22 -11.71
C HIS A 793 -5.88 -38.60 -11.46
N ARG A 794 -5.45 -39.26 -12.54
CA ARG A 794 -4.66 -40.50 -12.45
C ARG A 794 -3.20 -40.17 -12.22
N PHE A 795 -2.62 -40.65 -11.13
CA PHE A 795 -1.20 -40.56 -10.85
C PHE A 795 -0.51 -41.91 -11.05
N ARG A 796 0.81 -41.87 -11.28
CA ARG A 796 1.68 -43.04 -11.32
C ARG A 796 2.95 -42.76 -10.52
N GLN A 797 3.72 -43.81 -10.29
CA GLN A 797 5.07 -43.71 -9.75
C GLN A 797 5.89 -42.62 -10.45
N GLY A 798 6.52 -41.75 -9.67
CA GLY A 798 7.33 -40.63 -10.15
C GLY A 798 6.58 -39.32 -10.33
N ASP A 799 5.25 -39.29 -10.22
CA ASP A 799 4.49 -38.05 -10.28
C ASP A 799 4.67 -37.25 -8.97
N VAL A 800 4.85 -35.93 -9.10
CA VAL A 800 4.79 -34.95 -8.00
C VAL A 800 3.45 -34.21 -8.08
N ILE A 801 2.75 -34.13 -6.96
CA ILE A 801 1.42 -33.52 -6.85
C ILE A 801 1.51 -32.34 -5.88
N ALA A 802 1.08 -31.17 -6.34
CA ALA A 802 0.99 -29.95 -5.54
C ALA A 802 -0.45 -29.79 -5.03
N LEU A 803 -0.60 -29.67 -3.71
CA LEU A 803 -1.89 -29.55 -3.02
C LEU A 803 -1.91 -28.20 -2.28
N PRO A 804 -2.64 -27.19 -2.75
CA PRO A 804 -2.70 -25.90 -2.07
C PRO A 804 -3.44 -25.98 -0.72
N ALA A 805 -3.18 -24.97 0.11
CA ALA A 805 -3.79 -24.83 1.43
C ALA A 805 -5.32 -24.76 1.33
N GLY A 806 -5.99 -25.43 2.27
CA GLY A 806 -7.44 -25.33 2.41
C GLY A 806 -8.25 -26.14 1.39
N VAL A 807 -7.62 -27.06 0.65
CA VAL A 807 -8.33 -27.93 -0.27
C VAL A 807 -8.31 -29.37 0.22
N ALA A 808 -9.51 -29.91 0.38
CA ALA A 808 -9.73 -31.32 0.62
C ALA A 808 -9.08 -32.15 -0.49
N HIS A 809 -8.63 -33.35 -0.17
CA HIS A 809 -8.22 -34.30 -1.21
C HIS A 809 -8.35 -35.73 -0.70
N TRP A 810 -8.48 -36.66 -1.65
CA TRP A 810 -8.56 -38.10 -1.38
C TRP A 810 -7.67 -38.86 -2.35
N CYS A 811 -7.29 -40.09 -2.00
CA CYS A 811 -6.42 -40.92 -2.83
C CYS A 811 -6.88 -42.37 -2.80
N TYR A 812 -7.10 -42.97 -3.96
CA TYR A 812 -7.50 -44.36 -4.10
C TYR A 812 -6.47 -45.15 -4.90
N ASN A 813 -6.12 -46.32 -4.38
CA ASN A 813 -5.25 -47.27 -5.07
C ASN A 813 -6.07 -48.16 -6.01
N ASP A 814 -6.04 -47.84 -7.31
CA ASP A 814 -6.63 -48.63 -8.39
C ASP A 814 -5.65 -49.66 -9.01
N GLY A 815 -4.45 -49.78 -8.42
CA GLY A 815 -3.42 -50.71 -8.83
C GLY A 815 -3.37 -51.99 -7.99
N GLU A 816 -2.61 -52.97 -8.50
CA GLU A 816 -2.36 -54.26 -7.84
C GLU A 816 -1.23 -54.20 -6.80
N VAL A 817 -0.49 -53.09 -6.73
CA VAL A 817 0.62 -52.86 -5.80
C VAL A 817 0.28 -51.72 -4.84
N PRO A 818 0.80 -51.73 -3.59
CA PRO A 818 0.59 -50.63 -2.66
C PRO A 818 1.10 -49.29 -3.21
N VAL A 819 0.32 -48.23 -3.01
CA VAL A 819 0.76 -46.86 -3.27
C VAL A 819 1.58 -46.39 -2.06
N VAL A 820 2.82 -46.00 -2.31
CA VAL A 820 3.70 -45.42 -1.28
C VAL A 820 3.94 -43.96 -1.64
N ALA A 821 3.54 -43.05 -0.77
CA ALA A 821 3.64 -41.61 -1.01
C ALA A 821 4.22 -40.88 0.20
N ILE A 822 5.06 -39.87 -0.06
CA ILE A 822 5.58 -38.95 0.96
C ILE A 822 4.90 -37.59 0.81
N TYR A 823 4.32 -37.11 1.89
CA TYR A 823 3.64 -35.83 2.00
C TYR A 823 4.52 -34.88 2.80
N VAL A 824 4.79 -33.70 2.25
CA VAL A 824 5.49 -32.61 2.93
C VAL A 824 4.56 -31.40 2.95
N THR A 825 4.11 -31.01 4.14
CA THR A 825 3.16 -29.91 4.36
C THR A 825 3.86 -28.70 4.94
N ASP A 826 3.64 -27.52 4.37
CA ASP A 826 4.08 -26.25 4.93
C ASP A 826 3.18 -25.84 6.11
N ILE A 827 3.77 -25.79 7.31
CA ILE A 827 3.07 -25.41 8.55
C ILE A 827 3.21 -23.92 8.89
N ASN A 828 4.13 -23.20 8.25
CA ASN A 828 4.41 -21.81 8.59
C ASN A 828 3.92 -20.79 7.54
N ASN A 829 3.38 -21.23 6.39
CA ASN A 829 2.89 -20.35 5.32
C ASN A 829 1.85 -19.29 5.83
N SER A 830 1.88 -18.10 5.21
CA SER A 830 0.93 -16.99 5.39
C SER A 830 -0.54 -17.38 5.27
N ALA A 831 -0.87 -18.45 4.53
CA ALA A 831 -2.24 -18.97 4.45
C ALA A 831 -2.77 -19.52 5.80
N ASN A 832 -1.88 -19.86 6.74
CA ASN A 832 -2.22 -20.34 8.09
C ASN A 832 -2.50 -19.20 9.09
N GLN A 833 -2.52 -17.91 8.66
CA GLN A 833 -2.63 -16.74 9.54
C GLN A 833 -3.92 -16.66 10.37
N LEU A 834 -4.96 -17.44 10.04
CA LEU A 834 -6.22 -17.49 10.79
C LEU A 834 -6.15 -18.43 12.01
N ASP A 835 -5.31 -19.48 11.97
CA ASP A 835 -4.99 -20.33 13.14
C ASP A 835 -3.59 -20.93 12.98
N PRO A 836 -2.62 -20.56 13.85
CA PRO A 836 -1.25 -21.07 13.80
C PRO A 836 -1.13 -22.56 14.18
N ARG A 837 -2.19 -23.20 14.69
CA ARG A 837 -2.18 -24.65 14.93
C ARG A 837 -2.53 -25.38 13.64
N GLN A 838 -1.72 -26.40 13.29
CA GLN A 838 -2.05 -27.31 12.18
C GLN A 838 -3.42 -27.94 12.46
N ARG A 839 -4.42 -27.59 11.65
CA ARG A 839 -5.74 -28.22 11.66
C ARG A 839 -5.78 -29.20 10.50
N ASP A 840 -5.72 -30.47 10.85
CA ASP A 840 -6.02 -31.58 9.96
C ASP A 840 -7.35 -32.17 10.43
N PHE A 841 -8.34 -32.31 9.56
CA PHE A 841 -9.59 -32.98 9.89
C PHE A 841 -10.06 -33.85 8.73
N LEU A 842 -10.47 -35.06 9.09
CA LEU A 842 -11.12 -35.97 8.17
C LEU A 842 -12.51 -35.40 7.86
N LEU A 843 -12.83 -35.26 6.58
CA LEU A 843 -14.16 -34.85 6.15
C LEU A 843 -15.14 -36.04 6.16
N ALA A 844 -14.62 -37.27 6.21
CA ALA A 844 -15.36 -38.52 6.28
C ALA A 844 -14.73 -39.50 7.27
N GLY A 845 -15.55 -40.35 7.87
CA GLY A 845 -15.09 -41.26 8.93
C GLY A 845 -14.76 -40.51 10.24
N ASN A 846 -14.37 -41.26 11.27
CA ASN A 846 -14.26 -40.69 12.63
C ASN A 846 -12.79 -40.49 13.06
N LYS A 847 -12.48 -39.33 13.66
CA LYS A 847 -11.12 -39.03 14.12
C LYS A 847 -10.94 -39.51 15.56
N ARG A 848 -10.11 -40.54 15.80
CA ARG A 848 -9.58 -40.81 17.15
C ARG A 848 -8.48 -39.79 17.45
N ASP A 849 -8.83 -38.70 18.13
CA ASP A 849 -7.88 -37.67 18.52
C ASP A 849 -6.92 -38.17 19.63
N PRO A 850 -5.59 -38.22 19.43
CA PRO A 850 -4.65 -38.68 20.44
C PRO A 850 -4.23 -37.61 21.45
N GLN A 851 -4.54 -36.33 21.22
CA GLN A 851 -4.14 -35.23 22.13
C GLN A 851 -5.30 -34.64 22.96
N ALA A 852 -6.53 -35.10 22.73
CA ALA A 852 -7.69 -34.68 23.51
C ALA A 852 -7.92 -35.59 24.72
N TYR A 853 -7.06 -35.53 25.73
CA TYR A 853 -7.32 -36.14 27.05
C TYR A 853 -7.88 -35.14 28.07
N ARG A 854 -8.48 -34.03 27.62
CA ARG A 854 -9.09 -33.06 28.54
C ARG A 854 -10.21 -32.27 27.89
N ARG A 855 -11.35 -32.93 27.69
CA ARG A 855 -12.73 -32.44 27.91
C ARG A 855 -13.68 -33.44 27.24
N GLU A 856 -14.39 -34.19 28.06
CA GLU A 856 -15.60 -34.89 27.67
C GLU A 856 -16.64 -33.84 27.27
N VAL A 857 -16.83 -33.66 25.97
CA VAL A 857 -18.10 -33.17 25.44
C VAL A 857 -18.50 -34.19 24.38
N GLU A 858 -19.62 -34.87 24.62
CA GLU A 858 -20.28 -35.75 23.67
C GLU A 858 -20.83 -34.94 22.49
N GLU A 859 -19.95 -34.46 21.60
CA GLU A 859 -20.37 -33.96 20.30
C GLU A 859 -20.46 -35.14 19.33
N ARG A 860 -21.69 -35.54 18.98
CA ARG A 860 -21.96 -36.43 17.84
C ARG A 860 -21.32 -35.81 16.59
N SER A 861 -20.19 -36.34 16.14
CA SER A 861 -19.49 -35.89 14.95
C SER A 861 -20.35 -36.11 13.70
N GLN A 862 -21.01 -35.07 13.20
CA GLN A 862 -21.60 -35.08 11.86
C GLN A 862 -20.48 -34.82 10.85
N ASN A 863 -20.20 -35.81 9.99
CA ASN A 863 -19.27 -35.64 8.88
C ASN A 863 -20.04 -35.22 7.61
N ILE A 864 -19.36 -34.79 6.54
CA ILE A 864 -20.04 -34.23 5.36
C ILE A 864 -20.99 -35.23 4.69
N PHE A 865 -20.81 -36.53 4.93
CA PHE A 865 -21.61 -37.60 4.34
C PHE A 865 -22.80 -38.03 5.20
N SER A 866 -22.95 -37.50 6.43
CA SER A 866 -24.04 -37.89 7.33
C SER A 866 -25.43 -37.48 6.84
N GLY A 867 -25.51 -36.52 5.91
CA GLY A 867 -26.76 -36.06 5.31
C GLY A 867 -27.28 -36.87 4.12
N PHE A 868 -26.50 -37.82 3.59
CA PHE A 868 -26.88 -38.64 2.44
C PHE A 868 -27.42 -40.00 2.89
N SER A 869 -28.21 -40.71 2.08
CA SER A 869 -28.57 -42.09 2.41
C SER A 869 -27.43 -43.05 2.08
N THR A 870 -27.32 -44.16 2.82
CA THR A 870 -26.26 -45.15 2.58
C THR A 870 -26.39 -45.77 1.19
N GLU A 871 -27.63 -45.98 0.71
CA GLU A 871 -27.88 -46.49 -0.63
C GLU A 871 -27.37 -45.50 -1.69
N LEU A 872 -27.69 -44.22 -1.55
CA LEU A 872 -27.31 -43.18 -2.52
C LEU A 872 -25.79 -42.99 -2.59
N LEU A 873 -25.10 -43.01 -1.44
CA LEU A 873 -23.63 -42.98 -1.40
C LEU A 873 -23.02 -44.24 -2.02
N SER A 874 -23.61 -45.41 -1.77
CA SER A 874 -23.13 -46.67 -2.34
C SER A 874 -23.25 -46.68 -3.87
N GLU A 875 -24.35 -46.13 -4.39
CA GLU A 875 -24.63 -46.06 -5.82
C GLU A 875 -23.76 -44.98 -6.50
N ALA A 876 -23.67 -43.78 -5.92
CA ALA A 876 -22.92 -42.66 -6.47
C ALA A 876 -21.41 -42.93 -6.60
N PHE A 877 -20.84 -43.67 -5.64
CA PHE A 877 -19.40 -44.00 -5.64
C PHE A 877 -19.10 -45.43 -6.11
N GLY A 878 -20.14 -46.23 -6.39
CA GLY A 878 -20.02 -47.67 -6.68
C GLY A 878 -19.35 -48.47 -5.57
N ILE A 879 -19.50 -48.04 -4.32
CA ILE A 879 -18.93 -48.69 -3.13
C ILE A 879 -19.99 -49.56 -2.44
N SER A 880 -19.59 -50.47 -1.56
CA SER A 880 -20.59 -51.26 -0.81
C SER A 880 -21.33 -50.40 0.22
N ASN A 881 -22.57 -50.77 0.57
CA ASN A 881 -23.32 -50.15 1.67
C ASN A 881 -22.53 -50.12 3.00
N GLN A 882 -21.62 -51.07 3.19
CA GLN A 882 -20.74 -51.11 4.36
C GLN A 882 -19.68 -49.99 4.33
N VAL A 883 -19.07 -49.72 3.16
CA VAL A 883 -18.12 -48.61 2.98
C VAL A 883 -18.85 -47.26 3.00
N ALA A 884 -20.07 -47.18 2.45
CA ALA A 884 -20.92 -45.99 2.57
C ALA A 884 -21.24 -45.65 4.04
N ARG A 885 -21.59 -46.64 4.87
CA ARG A 885 -21.79 -46.45 6.32
C ARG A 885 -20.51 -46.00 7.05
N GLN A 886 -19.35 -46.53 6.63
CA GLN A 886 -18.05 -46.10 7.17
C GLN A 886 -17.77 -44.63 6.85
N LEU A 887 -18.03 -44.20 5.61
CA LEU A 887 -17.93 -42.79 5.22
C LEU A 887 -18.84 -41.88 6.06
N GLN A 888 -19.94 -42.39 6.63
CA GLN A 888 -20.88 -41.66 7.50
C GLN A 888 -20.57 -41.72 9.01
N CYS A 889 -19.39 -42.19 9.42
CA CYS A 889 -19.04 -42.45 10.83
C CYS A 889 -19.88 -43.53 11.52
N GLN A 890 -20.74 -44.27 10.81
CA GLN A 890 -21.51 -45.35 11.42
C GLN A 890 -20.59 -46.56 11.63
N ASN A 891 -20.10 -46.71 12.87
CA ASN A 891 -19.34 -47.87 13.36
C ASN A 891 -17.85 -47.92 12.93
N ASP A 892 -17.13 -46.81 13.12
CA ASP A 892 -15.74 -46.67 12.67
C ASP A 892 -14.70 -46.80 13.80
N GLN A 893 -14.15 -48.00 13.96
CA GLN A 893 -12.91 -48.23 14.71
C GLN A 893 -11.66 -48.22 13.80
N ARG A 894 -11.80 -47.86 12.52
CA ARG A 894 -10.77 -48.07 11.49
C ARG A 894 -10.16 -46.71 11.12
N GLY A 895 -8.83 -46.67 10.94
CA GLY A 895 -8.09 -45.43 10.71
C GLY A 895 -8.35 -44.78 9.33
N GLU A 896 -7.52 -43.82 8.95
CA GLU A 896 -7.67 -42.93 7.77
C GLU A 896 -7.75 -43.62 6.38
N ILE A 897 -7.52 -44.94 6.29
CA ILE A 897 -7.45 -45.69 5.03
C ILE A 897 -8.37 -46.92 5.09
N VAL A 898 -9.36 -46.94 4.20
CA VAL A 898 -10.46 -47.92 4.17
C VAL A 898 -10.36 -48.82 2.93
N ARG A 899 -10.81 -50.07 3.02
CA ARG A 899 -10.82 -51.01 1.88
C ARG A 899 -12.12 -50.89 1.07
N VAL A 900 -12.00 -50.77 -0.25
CA VAL A 900 -13.14 -50.74 -1.18
C VAL A 900 -13.24 -52.07 -1.94
N GLU A 901 -14.07 -53.00 -1.46
CA GLU A 901 -14.08 -54.38 -1.97
C GLU A 901 -14.47 -54.49 -3.46
N ARG A 902 -15.44 -53.69 -3.91
CA ARG A 902 -15.97 -53.69 -5.29
C ARG A 902 -15.22 -52.74 -6.25
N GLY A 903 -14.17 -52.07 -5.77
CA GLY A 903 -13.51 -50.99 -6.49
C GLY A 903 -14.28 -49.66 -6.41
N LEU A 904 -13.58 -48.55 -6.66
CA LEU A 904 -14.19 -47.21 -6.69
C LEU A 904 -14.56 -46.88 -8.15
N SER A 905 -15.84 -46.95 -8.50
CA SER A 905 -16.32 -46.57 -9.84
C SER A 905 -16.87 -45.14 -9.80
N LEU A 906 -16.14 -44.21 -10.42
CA LEU A 906 -16.51 -42.81 -10.47
C LEU A 906 -17.20 -42.52 -11.81
N LEU A 907 -18.28 -41.72 -11.79
CA LEU A 907 -18.94 -41.24 -13.00
C LEU A 907 -17.93 -40.47 -13.87
N GLN A 908 -17.67 -40.93 -15.09
CA GLN A 908 -16.79 -40.23 -16.01
C GLN A 908 -17.50 -39.01 -16.61
N PRO A 909 -16.82 -37.86 -16.76
CA PRO A 909 -17.36 -36.74 -17.53
C PRO A 909 -17.58 -37.18 -18.99
N TYR A 910 -18.75 -36.87 -19.56
CA TYR A 910 -19.24 -37.33 -20.87
C TYR A 910 -18.34 -36.99 -22.08
N ALA A 911 -17.27 -36.20 -21.90
CA ALA A 911 -16.43 -35.68 -22.99
C ALA A 911 -15.34 -36.66 -23.51
N SER A 912 -14.95 -37.69 -22.75
CA SER A 912 -13.87 -38.61 -23.18
C SER A 912 -14.30 -39.65 -24.22
N LEU A 913 -15.59 -39.75 -24.54
CA LEU A 913 -16.10 -40.69 -25.56
C LEU A 913 -16.07 -40.11 -26.98
N GLN A 914 -16.13 -38.79 -27.16
CA GLN A 914 -16.10 -38.17 -28.51
C GLN A 914 -14.68 -37.90 -29.03
N GLU A 915 -13.70 -37.60 -28.17
CA GLU A 915 -12.31 -37.39 -28.59
C GLU A 915 -11.58 -38.71 -28.92
N GLN A 916 -12.05 -39.86 -28.40
CA GLN A 916 -11.49 -41.17 -28.75
C GLN A 916 -12.03 -41.73 -30.07
N GLU A 917 -13.22 -41.32 -30.52
CA GLU A 917 -13.82 -41.81 -31.76
C GLU A 917 -13.48 -40.98 -33.01
N GLN A 918 -13.01 -39.74 -32.86
CA GLN A 918 -12.62 -38.89 -34.01
C GLN A 918 -11.12 -38.85 -34.32
N GLY A 919 -10.25 -39.37 -33.44
CA GLY A 919 -8.80 -39.42 -33.63
C GLY A 919 -8.26 -40.70 -34.31
N GLN A 920 -9.11 -41.67 -34.65
CA GLN A 920 -8.67 -42.98 -35.16
C GLN A 920 -8.87 -43.22 -36.67
N VAL A 921 -9.23 -42.21 -37.45
CA VAL A 921 -9.57 -42.42 -38.89
C VAL A 921 -8.58 -41.76 -39.89
N GLN A 922 -7.62 -40.95 -39.47
CA GLN A 922 -6.66 -40.34 -40.40
C GLN A 922 -5.22 -40.33 -39.86
N SER A 923 -4.56 -41.49 -39.90
CA SER A 923 -3.09 -41.62 -40.03
C SER A 923 -2.69 -43.09 -39.98
N ARG A 924 -3.25 -43.88 -40.91
CA ARG A 924 -2.54 -45.03 -41.47
C ARG A 924 -2.13 -44.62 -42.88
N GLU A 925 -0.87 -44.89 -43.20
CA GLU A 925 -0.20 -44.82 -44.50
C GLU A 925 0.83 -43.68 -44.68
N HIS A 926 2.10 -44.13 -44.83
CA HIS A 926 3.21 -43.50 -45.58
C HIS A 926 3.92 -42.30 -44.92
N TYR A 927 5.24 -42.16 -44.85
CA TYR A 927 6.41 -42.97 -45.23
C TYR A 927 7.62 -42.49 -44.39
N GLN A 928 8.63 -43.35 -44.33
CA GLN A 928 10.00 -43.08 -43.90
C GLN A 928 10.73 -42.00 -44.74
N GLU A 929 11.87 -41.56 -44.18
CA GLU A 929 13.07 -41.00 -44.81
C GLU A 929 13.16 -39.48 -45.10
N GLY A 930 14.08 -38.85 -44.34
CA GLY A 930 15.19 -38.08 -44.93
C GLY A 930 15.01 -36.56 -45.10
N GLY A 931 15.89 -35.78 -44.45
CA GLY A 931 16.31 -34.47 -44.98
C GLY A 931 16.24 -33.30 -44.00
N TYR A 932 17.40 -32.93 -43.46
CA TYR A 932 17.64 -31.62 -42.83
C TYR A 932 17.56 -30.48 -43.86
N GLN A 933 16.82 -29.40 -43.56
CA GLN A 933 17.35 -28.03 -43.48
C GLN A 933 16.32 -27.01 -42.97
N GLN A 934 16.86 -25.99 -42.30
CA GLN A 934 16.23 -24.96 -41.47
C GLN A 934 15.30 -23.99 -42.21
N SER A 935 14.21 -23.55 -41.55
CA SER A 935 14.06 -22.15 -41.08
C SER A 935 12.72 -21.86 -40.38
N GLN A 936 12.83 -21.19 -39.22
CA GLN A 936 11.91 -20.19 -38.62
C GLN A 936 10.64 -20.59 -37.84
N TYR A 937 10.83 -20.74 -36.53
CA TYR A 937 10.07 -20.17 -35.40
C TYR A 937 8.56 -19.91 -35.54
N GLY A 938 7.77 -20.81 -34.93
CA GLY A 938 6.55 -20.47 -34.19
C GLY A 938 6.73 -20.91 -32.74
N SER A 939 7.23 -19.99 -31.90
CA SER A 939 7.48 -20.18 -30.47
C SER A 939 6.27 -20.79 -29.76
N GLY A 940 6.42 -22.05 -29.32
CA GLY A 940 5.47 -22.69 -28.43
C GLY A 940 5.46 -21.99 -27.07
N CYS A 941 4.38 -21.27 -26.80
CA CYS A 941 3.93 -20.95 -25.46
C CYS A 941 2.41 -20.76 -25.52
N PRO A 942 1.64 -21.60 -24.82
CA PRO A 942 0.52 -21.10 -24.03
C PRO A 942 1.12 -20.49 -22.76
N ASN A 943 1.36 -19.19 -22.88
CA ASN A 943 1.31 -18.15 -21.87
C ASN A 943 0.18 -18.35 -20.83
N GLY A 944 0.42 -17.83 -19.62
CA GLY A 944 -0.34 -18.11 -18.40
C GLY A 944 -1.84 -17.88 -18.44
N LEU A 945 -2.49 -18.43 -17.39
CA LEU A 945 -3.93 -18.60 -17.15
C LEU A 945 -4.48 -19.96 -17.62
N ASP A 946 -4.27 -20.97 -16.76
CA ASP A 946 -5.32 -21.92 -16.44
C ASP A 946 -5.63 -21.74 -14.94
N GLU A 947 -6.78 -21.13 -14.67
CA GLU A 947 -7.19 -20.47 -13.43
C GLU A 947 -7.27 -21.35 -12.16
N THR A 948 -7.29 -20.63 -11.03
CA THR A 948 -7.84 -21.00 -9.71
C THR A 948 -8.65 -22.29 -9.70
N PHE A 949 -8.15 -23.26 -8.93
CA PHE A 949 -8.83 -24.47 -8.47
C PHE A 949 -10.06 -24.86 -9.28
N CYS A 950 -9.87 -25.34 -10.51
CA CYS A 950 -10.71 -26.34 -11.23
C CYS A 950 -10.31 -26.61 -12.70
N THR A 951 -9.26 -25.97 -13.22
CA THR A 951 -8.71 -26.26 -14.57
C THR A 951 -7.40 -27.04 -14.55
N MET A 952 -6.93 -27.49 -13.38
CA MET A 952 -5.63 -28.16 -13.18
C MET A 952 -5.32 -29.29 -14.18
N ARG A 953 -4.74 -28.97 -15.34
CA ARG A 953 -4.07 -29.93 -16.22
C ARG A 953 -2.64 -30.09 -15.73
N VAL A 954 -2.45 -30.93 -14.74
CA VAL A 954 -1.12 -31.11 -14.15
C VAL A 954 -0.75 -32.58 -14.05
N ARG A 955 0.19 -32.98 -14.91
CA ARG A 955 0.93 -34.22 -14.74
C ARG A 955 2.37 -34.03 -15.20
N GLN A 956 3.29 -34.03 -14.25
CA GLN A 956 4.72 -33.92 -14.51
C GLN A 956 5.42 -35.12 -13.89
N ASN A 957 5.92 -36.02 -14.75
CA ASN A 957 6.65 -37.21 -14.33
C ASN A 957 8.13 -36.89 -14.18
N ILE A 958 8.62 -36.80 -12.94
CA ILE A 958 10.01 -36.41 -12.63
C ILE A 958 11.03 -37.50 -12.97
N ASP A 959 10.55 -38.74 -13.16
CA ASP A 959 11.39 -39.89 -13.51
C ASP A 959 11.61 -40.07 -15.02
N ASN A 960 10.98 -39.22 -15.86
CA ASN A 960 11.18 -39.24 -17.30
C ASN A 960 12.62 -38.81 -17.66
N PRO A 961 13.44 -39.69 -18.28
CA PRO A 961 14.81 -39.36 -18.67
C PRO A 961 14.90 -38.14 -19.61
N ASN A 962 13.91 -37.96 -20.49
CA ASN A 962 13.87 -36.86 -21.46
C ASN A 962 13.60 -35.49 -20.83
N ARG A 963 13.32 -35.46 -19.51
CA ARG A 963 13.07 -34.24 -18.74
C ARG A 963 14.15 -33.97 -17.69
N ALA A 964 15.24 -34.74 -17.67
CA ALA A 964 16.35 -34.50 -16.75
C ALA A 964 17.11 -33.24 -17.17
N ASP A 965 17.33 -32.32 -16.24
CA ASP A 965 18.12 -31.10 -16.49
C ASP A 965 19.61 -31.44 -16.65
N ALA A 966 20.08 -32.47 -15.94
CA ALA A 966 21.41 -33.03 -16.12
C ALA A 966 21.38 -34.54 -16.23
N TYR A 967 22.18 -35.03 -17.16
CA TYR A 967 22.38 -36.46 -17.38
C TYR A 967 23.86 -36.74 -17.66
N ASN A 968 24.46 -37.58 -16.81
CA ASN A 968 25.75 -38.19 -17.06
C ASN A 968 25.59 -39.71 -17.13
N PRO A 969 25.86 -40.34 -18.29
CA PRO A 969 25.63 -41.77 -18.48
C PRO A 969 26.48 -42.67 -17.56
N ARG A 970 27.58 -42.16 -16.98
CA ARG A 970 28.44 -42.91 -16.05
C ARG A 970 28.14 -42.64 -14.59
N ALA A 971 27.46 -41.54 -14.27
CA ALA A 971 27.37 -41.05 -12.90
C ALA A 971 25.96 -40.79 -12.39
N GLY A 972 24.98 -40.46 -13.24
CA GLY A 972 23.61 -40.28 -12.81
C GLY A 972 22.83 -39.17 -13.52
N ARG A 973 21.63 -38.88 -13.01
CA ARG A 973 20.71 -37.86 -13.52
C ARG A 973 20.10 -36.99 -12.43
N VAL A 974 19.78 -35.75 -12.76
CA VAL A 974 19.12 -34.77 -11.90
C VAL A 974 17.94 -34.15 -12.65
N THR A 975 16.78 -34.07 -11.98
CA THR A 975 15.55 -33.47 -12.51
C THR A 975 14.95 -32.52 -11.48
N ASN A 976 14.83 -31.25 -11.80
CA ASN A 976 14.30 -30.17 -10.97
C ASN A 976 12.86 -29.83 -11.36
N LEU A 977 12.06 -29.45 -10.37
CA LEU A 977 10.68 -29.00 -10.51
C LEU A 977 10.55 -27.67 -9.76
N ASN A 978 10.40 -26.56 -10.49
CA ASN A 978 10.41 -25.18 -10.01
C ASN A 978 9.25 -24.37 -10.62
N SER A 979 9.11 -23.09 -10.29
CA SER A 979 7.99 -22.29 -10.81
C SER A 979 8.02 -22.06 -12.33
N GLN A 980 9.17 -22.24 -12.99
CA GLN A 980 9.28 -22.06 -14.43
C GLN A 980 8.70 -23.25 -15.19
N ASN A 981 8.95 -24.47 -14.72
CA ASN A 981 8.44 -25.69 -15.35
C ASN A 981 7.14 -26.20 -14.71
N PHE A 982 6.77 -25.69 -13.53
CA PHE A 982 5.58 -26.08 -12.80
C PHE A 982 4.99 -24.91 -11.99
N PRO A 983 4.24 -23.98 -12.62
CA PRO A 983 3.82 -22.71 -12.00
C PRO A 983 3.03 -22.80 -10.70
N ILE A 984 2.25 -23.87 -10.48
CA ILE A 984 1.50 -24.07 -9.21
C ILE A 984 2.42 -24.14 -7.99
N LEU A 985 3.71 -24.43 -8.18
CA LEU A 985 4.69 -24.38 -7.09
C LEU A 985 4.77 -22.99 -6.45
N ASN A 986 4.44 -21.90 -7.16
CA ASN A 986 4.30 -20.57 -6.55
C ASN A 986 3.12 -20.48 -5.57
N LEU A 987 2.03 -21.20 -5.79
CA LEU A 987 0.90 -21.22 -4.84
C LEU A 987 1.25 -22.01 -3.59
N VAL A 988 1.96 -23.13 -3.76
CA VAL A 988 2.41 -23.98 -2.64
C VAL A 988 3.64 -23.42 -1.94
N GLN A 989 4.37 -22.49 -2.56
CA GLN A 989 5.61 -21.87 -2.06
C GLN A 989 6.73 -22.89 -1.78
N MET A 990 6.79 -23.98 -2.54
CA MET A 990 7.79 -25.04 -2.41
C MET A 990 8.24 -25.58 -3.77
N SER A 991 9.39 -26.24 -3.85
CA SER A 991 9.90 -26.90 -5.07
C SER A 991 10.43 -28.30 -4.78
N ALA A 992 10.79 -29.08 -5.81
CA ALA A 992 11.33 -30.43 -5.63
C ALA A 992 12.44 -30.77 -6.62
N VAL A 993 13.36 -31.66 -6.24
CA VAL A 993 14.39 -32.21 -7.13
C VAL A 993 14.55 -33.71 -6.93
N LYS A 994 14.62 -34.47 -8.02
CA LYS A 994 14.99 -35.89 -8.04
C LYS A 994 16.44 -36.04 -8.46
N VAL A 995 17.19 -36.86 -7.74
CA VAL A 995 18.57 -37.22 -8.09
C VAL A 995 18.74 -38.72 -8.06
N ASN A 996 19.28 -39.27 -9.15
CA ASN A 996 19.64 -40.68 -9.27
C ASN A 996 21.13 -40.77 -9.58
N LEU A 997 21.92 -41.25 -8.62
CA LEU A 997 23.36 -41.48 -8.75
C LEU A 997 23.64 -42.96 -9.00
N TYR A 998 24.50 -43.24 -9.98
CA TYR A 998 24.97 -44.59 -10.30
C TYR A 998 26.05 -45.05 -9.32
N GLN A 999 26.55 -46.27 -9.52
CA GLN A 999 27.46 -46.93 -8.60
C GLN A 999 28.72 -46.09 -8.35
N ASN A 1000 29.03 -45.85 -7.08
CA ASN A 1000 30.16 -45.03 -6.63
C ASN A 1000 30.17 -43.57 -7.10
N ALA A 1001 29.11 -43.08 -7.74
CA ALA A 1001 29.07 -41.72 -8.26
C ALA A 1001 29.02 -40.69 -7.12
N LEU A 1002 29.81 -39.64 -7.26
CA LEU A 1002 29.80 -38.45 -6.43
C LEU A 1002 28.92 -37.39 -7.08
N LEU A 1003 28.08 -36.75 -6.27
CA LEU A 1003 27.46 -35.49 -6.64
C LEU A 1003 28.37 -34.33 -6.22
N SER A 1004 28.68 -33.45 -7.15
CA SER A 1004 29.51 -32.26 -6.98
C SER A 1004 29.07 -31.48 -5.76
N PRO A 1005 30.00 -31.03 -4.90
CA PRO A 1005 29.66 -30.23 -3.73
C PRO A 1005 28.83 -29.00 -4.12
N PHE A 1006 27.78 -28.73 -3.35
CA PHE A 1006 26.94 -27.55 -3.57
C PHE A 1006 26.38 -27.04 -2.25
N TRP A 1007 25.99 -25.77 -2.19
CA TRP A 1007 25.17 -25.25 -1.09
C TRP A 1007 23.83 -24.75 -1.59
N ASN A 1008 22.82 -24.83 -0.72
CA ASN A 1008 21.53 -24.21 -0.99
C ASN A 1008 21.63 -22.70 -0.71
N ILE A 1009 21.20 -21.85 -1.64
CA ILE A 1009 21.33 -20.40 -1.48
C ILE A 1009 20.17 -19.83 -0.66
N ASN A 1010 18.93 -20.13 -1.03
CA ASN A 1010 17.72 -19.45 -0.54
C ASN A 1010 16.62 -20.42 -0.04
N ALA A 1011 16.96 -21.69 0.21
CA ALA A 1011 15.98 -22.70 0.61
C ALA A 1011 16.58 -23.77 1.53
N HIS A 1012 15.81 -24.20 2.53
CA HIS A 1012 16.09 -25.45 3.24
C HIS A 1012 15.72 -26.64 2.33
N SER A 1013 16.39 -27.77 2.50
CA SER A 1013 16.18 -28.96 1.68
C SER A 1013 15.87 -30.18 2.54
N ILE A 1014 14.72 -30.81 2.31
CA ILE A 1014 14.29 -32.04 2.96
C ILE A 1014 14.58 -33.22 2.03
N VAL A 1015 15.63 -33.99 2.31
CA VAL A 1015 16.14 -35.09 1.46
C VAL A 1015 15.58 -36.42 1.96
N TYR A 1016 14.90 -37.18 1.11
CA TYR A 1016 14.39 -38.52 1.40
C TYR A 1016 14.99 -39.57 0.46
N ILE A 1017 15.63 -40.61 1.01
CA ILE A 1017 16.26 -41.67 0.22
C ILE A 1017 15.20 -42.68 -0.26
N THR A 1018 15.06 -42.79 -1.58
CA THR A 1018 14.09 -43.69 -2.22
C THR A 1018 14.68 -45.06 -2.54
N GLN A 1019 15.96 -45.13 -2.93
CA GLN A 1019 16.67 -46.38 -3.26
C GLN A 1019 18.18 -46.24 -2.96
N GLY A 1020 18.82 -47.38 -2.66
CA GLY A 1020 20.27 -47.45 -2.47
C GLY A 1020 20.79 -46.79 -1.19
N ARG A 1021 22.08 -46.43 -1.17
CA ARG A 1021 22.78 -45.82 -0.03
C ARG A 1021 23.70 -44.71 -0.48
N ALA A 1022 23.78 -43.64 0.30
CA ALA A 1022 24.73 -42.56 0.06
C ALA A 1022 25.43 -42.11 1.33
N GLN A 1023 26.75 -41.92 1.25
CA GLN A 1023 27.50 -41.17 2.25
C GLN A 1023 27.20 -39.68 2.04
N VAL A 1024 26.80 -38.98 3.09
CA VAL A 1024 26.50 -37.55 3.06
C VAL A 1024 27.34 -36.82 4.09
N GLN A 1025 27.99 -35.75 3.65
CA GLN A 1025 28.71 -34.82 4.50
C GLN A 1025 28.09 -33.43 4.36
N VAL A 1026 27.85 -32.77 5.49
CA VAL A 1026 27.32 -31.40 5.56
C VAL A 1026 28.28 -30.53 6.35
N VAL A 1027 28.66 -29.40 5.76
CA VAL A 1027 29.62 -28.45 6.32
C VAL A 1027 28.92 -27.09 6.48
N ASN A 1028 29.10 -26.47 7.64
CA ASN A 1028 28.54 -25.15 7.92
C ASN A 1028 29.38 -24.02 7.30
N ASN A 1029 28.92 -22.79 7.44
CA ASN A 1029 29.54 -21.60 6.87
C ASN A 1029 30.95 -21.30 7.43
N ASN A 1030 31.31 -21.92 8.55
CA ASN A 1030 32.64 -21.79 9.18
C ASN A 1030 33.60 -22.92 8.76
N GLY A 1031 33.22 -23.75 7.78
CA GLY A 1031 34.03 -24.88 7.31
C GLY A 1031 34.02 -26.09 8.25
N LYS A 1032 33.21 -26.09 9.32
CA LYS A 1032 33.10 -27.21 10.26
C LYS A 1032 32.09 -28.23 9.76
N THR A 1033 32.48 -29.51 9.77
CA THR A 1033 31.55 -30.61 9.47
C THR A 1033 30.53 -30.75 10.59
N VAL A 1034 29.24 -30.59 10.26
CA VAL A 1034 28.11 -30.73 11.19
C VAL A 1034 27.39 -32.06 11.04
N PHE A 1035 27.56 -32.73 9.90
CA PHE A 1035 27.06 -34.08 9.66
C PHE A 1035 28.03 -34.87 8.80
N ASN A 1036 28.29 -36.11 9.16
CA ASN A 1036 28.98 -37.07 8.32
C ASN A 1036 28.43 -38.47 8.63
N GLY A 1037 27.67 -39.03 7.70
CA GLY A 1037 27.00 -40.32 7.92
C GLY A 1037 26.49 -40.95 6.63
N GLU A 1038 26.12 -42.23 6.72
CA GLU A 1038 25.48 -42.97 5.64
C GLU A 1038 23.95 -42.85 5.74
N LEU A 1039 23.29 -42.42 4.67
CA LEU A 1039 21.84 -42.44 4.53
C LEU A 1039 21.39 -43.69 3.76
N ARG A 1040 20.38 -44.37 4.28
CA ARG A 1040 19.78 -45.59 3.71
C ARG A 1040 18.34 -45.33 3.26
N ARG A 1041 17.81 -46.23 2.41
CA ARG A 1041 16.42 -46.19 1.95
C ARG A 1041 15.45 -46.02 3.12
N GLY A 1042 14.54 -45.04 2.98
CA GLY A 1042 13.52 -44.73 3.99
C GLY A 1042 13.93 -43.66 5.01
N GLN A 1043 15.21 -43.26 5.06
CA GLN A 1043 15.67 -42.20 5.93
C GLN A 1043 15.53 -40.81 5.30
N LEU A 1044 15.33 -39.81 6.16
CA LEU A 1044 15.20 -38.41 5.80
C LEU A 1044 16.27 -37.56 6.48
N LEU A 1045 16.80 -36.56 5.76
CA LEU A 1045 17.78 -35.60 6.25
C LEU A 1045 17.37 -34.17 5.88
N ILE A 1046 17.39 -33.26 6.84
CA ILE A 1046 17.18 -31.83 6.63
C ILE A 1046 18.54 -31.16 6.41
N VAL A 1047 18.67 -30.41 5.32
CA VAL A 1047 19.84 -29.60 4.99
C VAL A 1047 19.46 -28.12 5.04
N PRO A 1048 20.07 -27.32 5.93
CA PRO A 1048 19.76 -25.90 6.01
C PRO A 1048 20.21 -25.10 4.77
N GLN A 1049 19.66 -23.90 4.61
CA GLN A 1049 20.20 -22.91 3.67
C GLN A 1049 21.62 -22.49 4.08
N HIS A 1050 22.46 -22.19 3.09
CA HIS A 1050 23.87 -21.81 3.20
C HIS A 1050 24.86 -22.92 3.61
N TYR A 1051 24.40 -24.16 3.85
CA TYR A 1051 25.28 -25.27 4.19
C TYR A 1051 25.77 -25.98 2.92
N VAL A 1052 27.05 -26.34 2.91
CA VAL A 1052 27.66 -27.12 1.82
C VAL A 1052 27.38 -28.60 2.05
N VAL A 1053 26.94 -29.29 0.99
CA VAL A 1053 26.66 -30.72 1.02
C VAL A 1053 27.44 -31.45 -0.06
N VAL A 1054 28.01 -32.58 0.35
CA VAL A 1054 28.62 -33.56 -0.55
C VAL A 1054 27.89 -34.89 -0.38
N LYS A 1055 27.58 -35.55 -1.49
CA LYS A 1055 26.93 -36.87 -1.48
C LYS A 1055 27.66 -37.84 -2.39
N LYS A 1056 27.94 -39.03 -1.88
CA LYS A 1056 28.56 -40.13 -2.62
C LYS A 1056 27.65 -41.35 -2.58
N ALA A 1057 27.24 -41.85 -3.74
CA ALA A 1057 26.55 -43.13 -3.83
C ALA A 1057 27.50 -44.28 -3.51
N GLN A 1058 26.99 -45.32 -2.84
CA GLN A 1058 27.75 -46.56 -2.59
C GLN A 1058 27.68 -47.50 -3.80
N ARG A 1059 28.17 -48.74 -3.64
CA ARG A 1059 28.21 -49.75 -4.72
C ARG A 1059 26.84 -50.08 -5.33
N GLU A 1060 25.76 -49.90 -4.56
CA GLU A 1060 24.38 -50.18 -4.98
C GLU A 1060 23.75 -48.99 -5.78
N GLY A 1061 24.44 -47.85 -5.90
CA GLY A 1061 23.86 -46.59 -6.37
C GLY A 1061 23.00 -45.90 -5.30
N CYS A 1062 22.41 -44.75 -5.63
CA CYS A 1062 21.51 -44.02 -4.73
C CYS A 1062 20.51 -43.16 -5.51
N ALA A 1063 19.23 -43.28 -5.17
CA ALA A 1063 18.18 -42.39 -5.66
C ALA A 1063 17.48 -41.70 -4.50
N TYR A 1064 17.34 -40.37 -4.57
CA TYR A 1064 16.65 -39.59 -3.54
C TYR A 1064 15.81 -38.47 -4.16
N ILE A 1065 14.81 -38.02 -3.41
CA ILE A 1065 14.07 -36.80 -3.72
C ILE A 1065 14.39 -35.76 -2.64
N ALA A 1066 14.49 -34.49 -3.03
CA ALA A 1066 14.65 -33.41 -2.08
C ALA A 1066 13.59 -32.32 -2.32
N PHE A 1067 12.76 -32.07 -1.31
CA PHE A 1067 11.83 -30.95 -1.29
C PHE A 1067 12.55 -29.69 -0.84
N LYS A 1068 12.21 -28.54 -1.40
CA LYS A 1068 12.80 -27.25 -1.07
C LYS A 1068 11.71 -26.31 -0.58
N THR A 1069 12.01 -25.55 0.47
CA THR A 1069 11.07 -24.61 1.10
C THR A 1069 10.88 -23.30 0.31
N ASN A 1070 11.27 -23.26 -0.96
CA ASN A 1070 11.15 -22.09 -1.84
C ASN A 1070 10.85 -22.58 -3.27
N PRO A 1071 9.88 -21.98 -3.99
CA PRO A 1071 9.50 -22.41 -5.34
C PRO A 1071 10.59 -22.20 -6.40
N ASN A 1072 11.48 -21.23 -6.16
CA ASN A 1072 12.63 -20.90 -7.00
C ASN A 1072 13.94 -21.12 -6.24
N SER A 1073 14.09 -22.34 -5.71
CA SER A 1073 15.28 -22.75 -4.99
C SER A 1073 16.53 -22.65 -5.87
N MET A 1074 17.49 -21.85 -5.45
CA MET A 1074 18.79 -21.71 -6.11
C MET A 1074 19.84 -22.54 -5.37
N VAL A 1075 20.67 -23.24 -6.15
CA VAL A 1075 21.79 -24.05 -5.67
C VAL A 1075 23.05 -23.57 -6.37
N SER A 1076 24.12 -23.35 -5.61
CA SER A 1076 25.44 -23.02 -6.18
C SER A 1076 26.35 -24.23 -6.11
N HIS A 1077 26.82 -24.71 -7.27
CA HIS A 1077 27.78 -25.80 -7.36
C HIS A 1077 29.21 -25.27 -7.23
N ILE A 1078 30.03 -26.01 -6.48
CA ILE A 1078 31.44 -25.70 -6.20
C ILE A 1078 32.36 -26.21 -7.34
N ALA A 1079 31.81 -26.73 -8.44
CA ALA A 1079 32.52 -27.18 -9.64
C ALA A 1079 31.98 -26.47 -10.90
N GLY A 1080 32.81 -26.24 -11.94
CA GLY A 1080 32.45 -25.48 -13.16
C GLY A 1080 33.29 -24.22 -13.46
N LYS A 1081 32.90 -23.44 -14.48
CA LYS A 1081 33.69 -22.30 -15.05
C LYS A 1081 34.01 -21.17 -14.05
N SER A 1082 33.13 -20.95 -13.08
CA SER A 1082 33.21 -19.98 -11.97
C SER A 1082 33.55 -20.64 -10.62
N SER A 1083 34.05 -21.89 -10.65
CA SER A 1083 34.22 -22.69 -9.45
C SER A 1083 35.58 -22.52 -8.75
N ILE A 1084 35.60 -22.79 -7.44
CA ILE A 1084 36.84 -22.80 -6.65
C ILE A 1084 37.82 -23.88 -7.13
N PHE A 1085 37.33 -24.94 -7.78
CA PHE A 1085 38.17 -25.98 -8.38
C PHE A 1085 39.11 -25.42 -9.45
N ARG A 1086 38.82 -24.23 -10.02
CA ARG A 1086 39.74 -23.56 -10.95
C ARG A 1086 41.04 -23.12 -10.30
N ALA A 1087 40.99 -22.74 -9.02
CA ALA A 1087 42.16 -22.36 -8.23
C ALA A 1087 43.00 -23.57 -7.79
N LEU A 1088 42.41 -24.76 -7.75
CA LEU A 1088 43.12 -25.98 -7.37
C LEU A 1088 43.90 -26.56 -8.57
N PRO A 1089 45.14 -27.04 -8.37
CA PRO A 1089 45.86 -27.80 -9.39
C PRO A 1089 45.03 -29.02 -9.83
N THR A 1090 45.03 -29.29 -11.14
CA THR A 1090 44.28 -30.43 -11.71
C THR A 1090 44.68 -31.74 -11.05
N ASP A 1091 45.95 -31.89 -10.70
CA ASP A 1091 46.49 -33.10 -10.06
C ASP A 1091 46.01 -33.25 -8.61
N VAL A 1092 45.77 -32.13 -7.91
CA VAL A 1092 45.15 -32.14 -6.57
C VAL A 1092 43.70 -32.60 -6.65
N LEU A 1093 42.93 -32.13 -7.63
CA LEU A 1093 41.55 -32.57 -7.85
C LEU A 1093 41.48 -34.04 -8.27
N ALA A 1094 42.34 -34.46 -9.20
CA ALA A 1094 42.44 -35.83 -9.66
C ALA A 1094 42.75 -36.79 -8.49
N ASN A 1095 43.69 -36.41 -7.62
CA ASN A 1095 44.08 -37.23 -6.46
C ASN A 1095 43.02 -37.20 -5.34
N ALA A 1096 42.47 -36.03 -5.02
CA ALA A 1096 41.50 -35.86 -3.94
C ALA A 1096 40.20 -36.62 -4.21
N TYR A 1097 39.70 -36.55 -5.45
CA TYR A 1097 38.47 -37.22 -5.86
C TYR A 1097 38.72 -38.58 -6.53
N ARG A 1098 39.98 -38.98 -6.71
CA ARG A 1098 40.40 -40.20 -7.41
C ARG A 1098 39.75 -40.33 -8.79
N ILE A 1099 39.83 -39.28 -9.59
CA ILE A 1099 39.28 -39.21 -10.96
C ILE A 1099 40.41 -39.03 -11.97
N SER A 1100 40.16 -39.31 -13.25
CA SER A 1100 41.18 -39.09 -14.28
C SER A 1100 41.57 -37.61 -14.36
N ARG A 1101 42.80 -37.33 -14.83
CA ARG A 1101 43.25 -35.95 -15.07
C ARG A 1101 42.32 -35.23 -16.07
N GLU A 1102 41.79 -35.96 -17.05
CA GLU A 1102 40.80 -35.46 -18.00
C GLU A 1102 39.46 -35.12 -17.35
N GLU A 1103 38.94 -35.97 -16.46
CA GLU A 1103 37.71 -35.69 -15.69
C GLU A 1103 37.91 -34.52 -14.72
N ALA A 1104 39.09 -34.41 -14.10
CA ALA A 1104 39.45 -33.26 -13.28
C ALA A 1104 39.51 -31.96 -14.10
N GLN A 1105 40.07 -32.01 -15.33
CA GLN A 1105 40.04 -30.86 -16.24
C GLN A 1105 38.62 -30.51 -16.69
N ARG A 1106 37.78 -31.52 -16.99
CA ARG A 1106 36.35 -31.34 -17.32
C ARG A 1106 35.62 -30.67 -16.16
N LEU A 1107 35.70 -31.21 -14.94
CA LEU A 1107 35.13 -30.61 -13.72
C LEU A 1107 35.61 -29.16 -13.49
N LYS A 1108 36.84 -28.86 -13.88
CA LYS A 1108 37.46 -27.54 -13.74
C LYS A 1108 37.06 -26.53 -14.83
N HIS A 1109 36.70 -26.98 -16.04
CA HIS A 1109 36.52 -26.10 -17.22
C HIS A 1109 35.17 -26.26 -17.96
N ASN A 1110 34.28 -27.17 -17.55
CA ASN A 1110 33.06 -27.45 -18.31
C ASN A 1110 32.13 -26.22 -18.39
N ARG A 1111 31.51 -26.04 -19.57
CA ARG A 1111 30.63 -24.90 -19.91
C ARG A 1111 29.13 -25.19 -19.83
N GLY A 1112 28.69 -26.45 -19.79
CA GLY A 1112 27.27 -26.82 -19.84
C GLY A 1112 26.64 -27.08 -18.47
N ASP A 1113 25.30 -27.06 -18.42
CA ASP A 1113 24.39 -27.38 -17.30
C ASP A 1113 24.51 -28.83 -16.77
N GLU A 1114 25.70 -29.44 -16.82
CA GLU A 1114 25.96 -30.71 -16.19
C GLU A 1114 26.07 -30.51 -14.68
N PHE A 1115 24.93 -30.68 -14.00
CA PHE A 1115 24.84 -30.88 -12.55
C PHE A 1115 25.61 -32.15 -12.13
N GLY A 1116 26.93 -32.04 -12.06
CA GLY A 1116 27.76 -32.49 -10.95
C GLY A 1116 27.89 -33.98 -10.64
N ALA A 1117 27.21 -34.92 -11.29
CA ALA A 1117 27.46 -36.33 -11.04
C ALA A 1117 28.73 -36.79 -11.79
N PHE A 1118 29.70 -37.39 -11.09
CA PHE A 1118 30.88 -38.02 -11.68
C PHE A 1118 31.31 -39.27 -10.90
N THR A 1119 32.10 -40.16 -11.51
CA THR A 1119 32.46 -41.45 -10.91
C THR A 1119 33.97 -41.51 -10.65
N PRO A 1120 34.43 -41.72 -9.40
CA PRO A 1120 35.84 -41.98 -9.09
C PRO A 1120 36.35 -43.25 -9.80
N LEU A 1121 37.56 -43.22 -10.35
CA LEU A 1121 38.24 -44.37 -10.93
C LEU A 1121 38.47 -45.46 -9.86
N GLN A 1122 38.07 -46.69 -10.18
CA GLN A 1122 38.60 -47.86 -9.49
C GLN A 1122 40.03 -48.09 -9.97
N TYR A 1123 41.00 -48.15 -9.05
CA TYR A 1123 42.30 -48.73 -9.35
C TYR A 1123 42.06 -50.14 -9.91
N LYS A 1124 42.37 -50.37 -11.19
CA LYS A 1124 42.74 -51.72 -11.61
C LYS A 1124 43.90 -52.12 -10.71
N SER A 1125 43.78 -53.26 -10.04
CA SER A 1125 44.86 -53.77 -9.19
C SER A 1125 46.15 -53.85 -10.01
N TYR A 1126 47.28 -53.64 -9.34
CA TYR A 1126 48.63 -53.64 -9.92
C TYR A 1126 49.04 -54.95 -10.64
N GLN A 1127 48.16 -55.94 -10.76
CA GLN A 1127 48.42 -57.23 -11.42
C GLN A 1127 48.06 -57.28 -12.91
N ASP A 1128 47.20 -56.40 -13.44
CA ASP A 1128 46.77 -56.49 -14.85
C ASP A 1128 47.65 -55.69 -15.83
N VAL A 1129 48.58 -54.87 -15.34
CA VAL A 1129 49.47 -54.03 -16.18
C VAL A 1129 50.63 -54.84 -16.78
N TYR A 1130 50.88 -56.06 -16.30
CA TYR A 1130 51.90 -56.94 -16.87
C TYR A 1130 51.41 -57.85 -18.01
N ASN A 1131 50.11 -57.91 -18.32
CA ASN A 1131 49.57 -58.84 -19.33
C ASN A 1131 49.16 -58.19 -20.67
N VAL A 1132 49.52 -56.93 -20.95
CA VAL A 1132 49.21 -56.28 -22.24
C VAL A 1132 50.49 -55.87 -23.02
N ALA A 1133 51.67 -56.28 -22.55
CA ALA A 1133 52.92 -56.14 -23.30
C ALA A 1133 53.32 -57.40 -24.09
N GLU A 1134 52.56 -58.49 -23.99
CA GLU A 1134 52.75 -59.72 -24.79
C GLU A 1134 51.46 -60.12 -25.51
N SER A 1135 51.05 -59.31 -26.48
CA SER A 1135 50.40 -59.83 -27.69
C SER A 1135 50.31 -58.71 -28.73
N SER A 1136 51.27 -58.78 -29.65
CA SER A 1136 51.10 -58.58 -31.09
C SER A 1136 49.67 -58.71 -31.61
#